data_AF-B1T6D9-F1
#
_entry.id   AF-B1T6D9-F1
#
_cell.length_a   1.000
_cell.length_b   1.000
_cell.length_c   1.000
_cell.angle_alpha   90.00
_cell.angle_beta   90.00
_cell.angle_gamma   90.00
#
_symmetry.space_group_name_H-M   'P 1'
#
loop_
_entity.id
_entity.type
_entity.pdbx_description
1 polymer ?
#
loop_
_entity_poly.entity_id
_entity_poly.type
_entity_poly.pdbx_seq_one_letter_code
_entity_poly.pdbx_strand_id
1 'polypeptide(L)'
;MANNRKEQCTTVAPSNRRILLHAPLLLLLLASGPCFAAEGDAEPGSAREIAGTHGSRDALPPDLQPTGAPMQVAQGSGTLPPHAPTPIAQASDASMQIAQASNTPTTVVVEPEAPQSSDPAPGAQPPVAQTPAAPMQLAQASDTAPPDTPVAQTPDAPMQPAQAASTQAPDTPAPAAATTSEPSASTSAAPAQAPSAQPSAPAPQPAQAATTTPPNTPTQTAQASGTPMPNSPAPVTQMPGAQSPSSQGPGSQTPGAQLPGESIQRSQGPDVETPNAQAPDLRTADVETVRKDVFGLAASGGAVKALDEAKSRPDAFSAVDIAQLEELSIRQQVRGGRDKSRSMTSSDRFDGLDNALRAADDLDKRMPATPEYTPVRTALAGDRTVALAARGDMTKAVATFETIPPDAEISIDALAAVGDAYLYLSEPGKANAVYQRALNQATASPTDRATRGFQYGARTRAIELREGLFWSYVDRARAADAKQVLDDMGKSLPPATEVRNYGPGESDYLRYYRLRAQYLIFTGHPDEGIAALEQLENEVPFNAEVRAAHADAVSGQSHPRQAIAMYRASLADHPDSVEMLAGLGRASLTADDYASAKTVDQTLDNTFPDSGAVRSFKRDYKAYRSPIFTTDLSFEHGNSALADNSFTSDSYIYSQPFGDNWRVFSHTFFGHAQTDSGSISRTRTGIGGDYRHGPLTVLGEVTRSFGGDGRTGGRGTIAYALNDYWTVSGGVDSNDNSLPWKAYAAHIWGRSANASVVYRQNDRREVKLGYGVSRYSDSNLHQEITASATQRVYTAANQLVNVSLDLGTSSNTRRDAPYFSPGRDYAAAATVMHQLTLWKKGDMGLQQRVSVSGGAYNERGFGTSALWSARLEHAWTFKHDITLSYGVEVSSHAYDGSRERSETGFLSLNLPF
;
A
#
# COMPACT_ATOMS: atom_id res chain seq x y z
N MET A 1 60.35 -14.42 -45.74
CA MET A 1 61.59 -13.66 -45.46
C MET A 1 61.22 -12.42 -44.64
N ALA A 2 62.18 -11.83 -43.91
CA ALA A 2 62.17 -10.47 -43.37
C ALA A 2 61.00 -10.00 -42.44
N ASN A 3 61.33 -9.90 -41.14
CA ASN A 3 61.14 -8.75 -40.24
C ASN A 3 59.76 -8.07 -39.98
N ASN A 4 59.45 -7.94 -38.69
CA ASN A 4 59.25 -6.69 -37.88
C ASN A 4 58.47 -5.49 -38.49
N ARG A 5 57.66 -4.73 -37.72
CA ARG A 5 57.82 -4.35 -36.29
C ARG A 5 56.49 -3.88 -35.66
N LYS A 6 56.47 -3.66 -34.34
CA LYS A 6 55.42 -2.87 -33.64
C LYS A 6 55.66 -1.36 -33.81
N GLU A 7 54.60 -0.58 -33.71
CA GLU A 7 54.66 0.85 -33.31
C GLU A 7 53.63 1.15 -32.21
N GLN A 8 53.82 2.29 -31.53
CA GLN A 8 52.91 2.88 -30.55
C GLN A 8 52.67 4.34 -30.95
N CYS A 9 51.50 4.91 -30.66
CA CYS A 9 51.41 6.34 -30.35
C CYS A 9 50.20 6.69 -29.49
N THR A 10 50.27 7.84 -28.84
CA THR A 10 49.35 8.31 -27.79
C THR A 10 48.40 9.41 -28.29
N THR A 11 47.27 9.61 -27.61
CA THR A 11 46.62 10.94 -27.60
C THR A 11 45.89 11.23 -26.29
N VAL A 12 45.85 12.51 -25.94
CA VAL A 12 45.47 13.10 -24.65
C VAL A 12 43.95 13.12 -24.41
N ALA A 13 43.53 13.08 -23.14
CA ALA A 13 42.13 13.25 -22.72
C ALA A 13 41.87 14.64 -22.09
N PRO A 14 40.70 15.26 -22.33
CA PRO A 14 40.13 16.32 -21.49
C PRO A 14 39.17 15.77 -20.43
N SER A 15 38.92 16.52 -19.36
CA SER A 15 38.15 16.09 -18.19
C SER A 15 36.74 16.72 -18.10
N ASN A 16 35.98 16.32 -17.07
CA ASN A 16 34.67 16.84 -16.65
C ASN A 16 33.43 16.47 -17.50
N ARG A 17 32.80 15.35 -17.16
CA ARG A 17 31.33 15.26 -16.96
C ARG A 17 31.01 14.19 -15.91
N ARG A 18 30.13 14.51 -14.95
CA ARG A 18 29.57 13.51 -14.01
C ARG A 18 28.56 12.64 -14.77
N ILE A 19 28.65 11.32 -14.62
CA ILE A 19 27.69 10.37 -15.17
C ILE A 19 27.10 9.55 -14.01
N LEU A 20 25.79 9.33 -14.05
CA LEU A 20 25.06 8.50 -13.10
C LEU A 20 25.29 7.02 -13.40
N LEU A 21 25.71 6.24 -12.39
CA LEU A 21 25.85 4.79 -12.50
C LEU A 21 24.52 4.10 -12.11
N HIS A 22 23.74 3.73 -13.12
CA HIS A 22 22.62 2.81 -13.01
C HIS A 22 22.93 1.49 -13.73
N ALA A 23 23.56 0.54 -13.03
CA ALA A 23 23.52 -0.89 -13.34
C ALA A 23 24.18 -1.67 -12.18
N PRO A 24 23.41 -2.47 -11.42
CA PRO A 24 23.78 -3.89 -11.31
C PRO A 24 22.54 -4.80 -11.22
N LEU A 25 21.98 -5.20 -12.38
CA LEU A 25 20.91 -6.21 -12.44
C LEU A 25 21.20 -7.36 -13.43
N LEU A 26 22.36 -7.34 -14.10
CA LEU A 26 22.71 -8.32 -15.15
C LEU A 26 23.97 -9.16 -14.84
N LEU A 27 24.63 -8.92 -13.70
CA LEU A 27 25.91 -9.54 -13.32
C LEU A 27 25.80 -10.62 -12.22
N LEU A 28 24.58 -10.89 -11.72
CA LEU A 28 24.29 -11.93 -10.72
C LEU A 28 23.40 -13.07 -11.24
N LEU A 29 22.98 -13.02 -12.51
CA LEU A 29 22.12 -14.02 -13.16
C LEU A 29 22.88 -15.02 -14.06
N LEU A 30 24.22 -15.06 -13.98
CA LEU A 30 25.09 -15.95 -14.75
C LEU A 30 26.12 -16.65 -13.85
N ALA A 31 25.64 -17.30 -12.79
CA ALA A 31 26.47 -18.02 -11.82
C ALA A 31 25.84 -19.34 -11.29
N SER A 32 24.91 -19.95 -12.02
CA SER A 32 24.25 -21.20 -11.62
C SER A 32 23.97 -22.13 -12.82
N GLY A 33 24.75 -23.20 -12.92
CA GLY A 33 24.60 -24.23 -13.95
C GLY A 33 25.45 -25.46 -13.63
N PRO A 34 24.89 -26.54 -13.04
CA PRO A 34 25.64 -27.74 -12.73
C PRO A 34 25.88 -28.60 -13.99
N CYS A 35 27.03 -29.28 -14.03
CA CYS A 35 27.41 -30.13 -15.14
C CYS A 35 26.53 -31.39 -15.26
N PHE A 36 26.20 -31.74 -16.50
CA PHE A 36 25.96 -33.13 -16.92
C PHE A 36 26.94 -33.46 -18.05
N ALA A 37 27.49 -34.68 -18.05
CA ALA A 37 28.46 -35.13 -19.04
C ALA A 37 28.08 -36.51 -19.59
N ALA A 38 28.13 -36.64 -20.92
CA ALA A 38 28.17 -37.89 -21.68
C ALA A 38 28.59 -37.56 -23.13
N GLU A 39 29.49 -38.34 -23.72
CA GLU A 39 29.96 -38.16 -25.11
C GLU A 39 28.90 -38.44 -26.19
N GLY A 40 29.10 -37.87 -27.37
CA GLY A 40 28.36 -38.19 -28.60
C GLY A 40 28.65 -37.22 -29.76
N ASP A 41 29.54 -37.60 -30.68
CA ASP A 41 29.94 -36.78 -31.84
C ASP A 41 28.85 -36.61 -32.91
N ALA A 42 28.71 -35.38 -33.47
CA ALA A 42 28.46 -35.11 -34.89
C ALA A 42 28.52 -33.60 -35.21
N GLU A 43 28.95 -33.23 -36.43
CA GLU A 43 29.02 -31.84 -36.92
C GLU A 43 27.67 -31.26 -37.44
N PRO A 44 27.50 -29.92 -37.51
CA PRO A 44 26.21 -29.28 -37.79
C PRO A 44 25.92 -29.00 -39.29
N GLY A 45 24.65 -29.17 -39.69
CA GLY A 45 24.16 -28.90 -41.05
C GLY A 45 23.30 -27.63 -41.18
N SER A 46 23.93 -26.53 -41.60
CA SER A 46 23.45 -25.41 -42.45
C SER A 46 21.96 -25.00 -42.59
N ALA A 47 21.77 -23.67 -42.75
CA ALA A 47 20.65 -22.94 -43.41
C ALA A 47 19.32 -22.78 -42.60
N ARG A 48 18.61 -21.63 -42.59
CA ARG A 48 18.09 -20.73 -43.66
C ARG A 48 16.98 -21.39 -44.51
N GLU A 49 15.86 -20.75 -44.90
CA GLU A 49 15.24 -19.43 -44.62
C GLU A 49 13.82 -19.42 -45.30
N ILE A 50 13.09 -18.29 -45.26
CA ILE A 50 11.93 -17.92 -46.12
C ILE A 50 10.52 -18.43 -45.69
N ALA A 51 9.52 -17.56 -45.94
CA ALA A 51 8.12 -17.65 -45.54
C ALA A 51 7.16 -18.18 -46.63
N GLY A 52 5.88 -18.37 -46.29
CA GLY A 52 4.77 -18.65 -47.24
C GLY A 52 3.38 -18.52 -46.60
N THR A 53 2.37 -18.10 -47.37
CA THR A 53 1.01 -17.74 -46.90
C THR A 53 -0.12 -18.52 -47.62
N HIS A 54 -1.38 -18.25 -47.23
CA HIS A 54 -2.68 -18.78 -47.71
C HIS A 54 -3.21 -20.03 -46.96
N GLY A 55 -4.53 -20.24 -46.82
CA GLY A 55 -5.69 -19.46 -47.31
C GLY A 55 -7.00 -19.81 -46.58
N SER A 56 -8.11 -19.16 -46.94
CA SER A 56 -9.40 -19.14 -46.19
C SER A 56 -10.58 -19.77 -46.94
N ARG A 57 -11.70 -20.08 -46.22
CA ARG A 57 -13.11 -19.91 -46.68
C ARG A 57 -14.20 -20.28 -45.63
N ASP A 58 -15.29 -19.50 -45.65
CA ASP A 58 -16.75 -19.81 -45.63
C ASP A 58 -17.34 -20.93 -44.71
N ALA A 59 -18.60 -20.96 -44.22
CA ALA A 59 -19.75 -20.06 -43.93
C ALA A 59 -21.01 -20.97 -43.76
N LEU A 60 -22.13 -20.72 -43.06
CA LEU A 60 -22.64 -19.73 -42.07
C LEU A 60 -23.87 -20.40 -41.33
N PRO A 61 -24.40 -19.88 -40.20
CA PRO A 61 -25.46 -20.52 -39.39
C PRO A 61 -26.90 -20.03 -39.71
N PRO A 62 -27.92 -20.68 -39.11
CA PRO A 62 -28.89 -19.99 -38.24
C PRO A 62 -29.11 -20.77 -36.90
N ASP A 63 -30.08 -20.55 -35.99
CA ASP A 63 -31.32 -19.75 -35.99
C ASP A 63 -31.84 -19.43 -34.55
N LEU A 64 -32.94 -18.66 -34.47
CA LEU A 64 -33.97 -18.50 -33.41
C LEU A 64 -33.70 -17.74 -32.08
N GLN A 65 -34.50 -16.67 -31.92
CA GLN A 65 -34.81 -15.92 -30.68
C GLN A 65 -36.30 -16.13 -30.27
N PRO A 66 -36.78 -15.63 -29.11
CA PRO A 66 -37.46 -14.31 -29.04
C PRO A 66 -37.12 -13.48 -27.75
N THR A 67 -36.99 -12.15 -27.72
CA THR A 67 -38.01 -11.06 -27.68
C THR A 67 -39.16 -11.22 -26.66
N GLY A 68 -39.51 -10.23 -25.79
CA GLY A 68 -38.81 -8.99 -25.37
C GLY A 68 -39.72 -7.93 -24.66
N ALA A 69 -39.12 -7.05 -23.82
CA ALA A 69 -39.58 -5.69 -23.39
C ALA A 69 -40.93 -5.51 -22.60
N PRO A 70 -41.24 -4.34 -21.96
CA PRO A 70 -40.39 -3.32 -21.27
C PRO A 70 -40.90 -2.89 -19.86
N MET A 71 -40.13 -2.11 -19.09
CA MET A 71 -40.67 -1.15 -18.08
C MET A 71 -39.66 -0.01 -17.71
N GLN A 72 -40.06 0.96 -16.88
CA GLN A 72 -39.46 2.31 -16.79
C GLN A 72 -39.07 2.82 -15.38
N VAL A 73 -37.97 3.60 -15.34
CA VAL A 73 -37.66 4.80 -14.49
C VAL A 73 -37.52 4.68 -12.96
N ALA A 74 -36.28 4.89 -12.47
CA ALA A 74 -35.85 5.82 -11.39
C ALA A 74 -34.30 5.69 -11.26
N GLN A 75 -33.45 6.67 -11.60
CA GLN A 75 -33.11 7.95 -10.93
C GLN A 75 -32.35 7.84 -9.59
N GLY A 76 -31.04 8.11 -9.64
CA GLY A 76 -30.08 8.27 -8.54
C GLY A 76 -28.79 8.92 -9.09
N SER A 77 -28.00 9.63 -8.25
CA SER A 77 -26.88 10.47 -8.73
C SER A 77 -25.73 10.60 -7.71
N GLY A 78 -24.48 10.44 -8.15
CA GLY A 78 -23.29 10.80 -7.35
C GLY A 78 -21.97 10.62 -8.10
N THR A 79 -21.24 11.71 -8.38
CA THR A 79 -19.90 11.67 -8.98
C THR A 79 -18.83 11.49 -7.92
N LEU A 80 -17.82 10.65 -8.19
CA LEU A 80 -16.85 10.18 -7.19
C LEU A 80 -15.38 10.36 -7.62
N PRO A 81 -14.39 10.38 -6.70
CA PRO A 81 -13.02 10.85 -6.95
C PRO A 81 -11.97 9.72 -7.14
N PRO A 82 -10.71 10.05 -7.50
CA PRO A 82 -9.64 9.07 -7.58
C PRO A 82 -9.08 8.70 -6.19
N HIS A 83 -9.27 7.44 -5.78
CA HIS A 83 -8.79 6.97 -4.48
C HIS A 83 -7.30 6.63 -4.45
N ALA A 84 -6.66 7.00 -3.34
CA ALA A 84 -5.25 6.76 -3.09
C ALA A 84 -4.95 5.28 -2.79
N PRO A 85 -3.71 4.82 -3.02
CA PRO A 85 -3.29 3.48 -2.63
C PRO A 85 -3.20 3.35 -1.10
N THR A 86 -4.19 2.70 -0.49
CA THR A 86 -4.06 2.08 0.85
C THR A 86 -2.88 1.08 0.80
N PRO A 87 -1.96 1.06 1.78
CA PRO A 87 -0.71 0.30 1.72
C PRO A 87 -0.88 -1.22 2.02
N ILE A 88 -1.74 -1.90 1.25
CA ILE A 88 -2.04 -3.33 1.39
C ILE A 88 -0.78 -4.21 1.21
N ALA A 89 0.24 -3.74 0.49
CA ALA A 89 1.49 -4.46 0.27
C ALA A 89 2.21 -4.93 1.56
N GLN A 90 2.06 -4.22 2.69
CA GLN A 90 2.65 -4.65 3.97
C GLN A 90 1.86 -5.77 4.68
N ALA A 91 0.58 -5.96 4.33
CA ALA A 91 -0.18 -7.12 4.78
C ALA A 91 0.27 -8.39 4.04
N SER A 92 0.59 -8.28 2.75
CA SER A 92 1.12 -9.40 1.95
C SER A 92 2.44 -9.95 2.49
N ASP A 93 3.38 -9.09 2.88
CA ASP A 93 4.63 -9.51 3.55
C ASP A 93 4.30 -10.36 4.80
N ALA A 94 3.45 -9.85 5.70
CA ALA A 94 3.09 -10.52 6.95
C ALA A 94 2.25 -11.80 6.77
N SER A 95 1.45 -11.90 5.70
CA SER A 95 0.59 -13.06 5.38
C SER A 95 1.26 -14.11 4.48
N MET A 96 2.45 -13.82 3.95
CA MET A 96 3.32 -14.79 3.29
C MET A 96 4.43 -15.27 4.25
N GLN A 97 4.85 -14.43 5.21
CA GLN A 97 5.73 -14.79 6.34
C GLN A 97 5.03 -15.65 7.42
N ILE A 98 4.26 -16.67 7.01
CA ILE A 98 3.69 -17.65 7.94
C ILE A 98 4.82 -18.56 8.45
N ALA A 99 5.33 -18.22 9.63
CA ALA A 99 6.39 -18.92 10.36
C ALA A 99 7.77 -18.96 9.68
N GLN A 100 8.27 -17.78 9.34
CA GLN A 100 9.69 -17.45 9.60
C GLN A 100 9.75 -16.28 10.58
N ALA A 101 9.93 -16.58 11.86
CA ALA A 101 10.55 -15.62 12.76
C ALA A 101 12.03 -15.46 12.36
N SER A 102 12.65 -14.32 12.67
CA SER A 102 14.09 -14.11 12.45
C SER A 102 14.93 -14.86 13.50
N ASN A 103 14.72 -16.16 13.60
CA ASN A 103 15.55 -17.07 14.39
C ASN A 103 16.91 -17.20 13.68
N THR A 104 17.84 -16.31 14.01
CA THR A 104 19.28 -16.61 13.88
C THR A 104 19.51 -17.97 14.55
N PRO A 105 20.03 -19.00 13.85
CA PRO A 105 20.00 -20.37 14.36
C PRO A 105 21.11 -20.63 15.37
N THR A 106 20.98 -20.06 16.57
CA THR A 106 22.00 -19.95 17.63
C THR A 106 22.49 -21.31 18.15
N THR A 107 23.37 -22.01 17.42
CA THR A 107 23.74 -23.43 17.64
C THR A 107 24.97 -23.98 16.86
N VAL A 108 26.18 -24.11 17.44
CA VAL A 108 27.22 -25.14 17.13
C VAL A 108 28.41 -25.25 18.14
N VAL A 109 29.17 -26.38 18.16
CA VAL A 109 30.08 -26.83 19.25
C VAL A 109 31.58 -27.07 18.87
N VAL A 110 32.42 -27.37 19.88
CA VAL A 110 33.86 -27.79 19.86
C VAL A 110 34.08 -29.27 20.25
N GLU A 111 35.04 -29.98 19.63
CA GLU A 111 35.42 -31.39 19.90
C GLU A 111 36.82 -31.52 20.60
N PRO A 112 37.10 -32.53 21.46
CA PRO A 112 38.31 -32.54 22.32
C PRO A 112 39.54 -33.28 21.75
N GLU A 113 40.74 -32.84 22.15
CA GLU A 113 42.02 -33.51 21.81
C GLU A 113 42.19 -34.90 22.44
N ALA A 114 42.76 -35.83 21.66
CA ALA A 114 43.23 -37.14 22.12
C ALA A 114 44.76 -37.15 22.33
N PRO A 115 45.29 -37.90 23.32
CA PRO A 115 46.67 -37.75 23.77
C PRO A 115 47.71 -38.46 22.88
N GLN A 116 48.90 -37.86 22.78
CA GLN A 116 50.12 -38.54 22.30
C GLN A 116 51.10 -38.81 23.45
N SER A 117 51.89 -39.88 23.30
CA SER A 117 52.61 -40.55 24.40
C SER A 117 54.11 -40.24 24.46
N SER A 118 54.65 -40.03 25.65
CA SER A 118 56.05 -40.37 25.98
C SER A 118 56.22 -40.71 27.48
N ASP A 119 57.18 -41.58 27.78
CA ASP A 119 57.46 -42.27 29.07
C ASP A 119 58.93 -42.00 29.50
N PRO A 120 59.40 -42.34 30.72
CA PRO A 120 58.67 -42.57 31.99
C PRO A 120 59.38 -42.03 33.29
N ALA A 121 58.58 -41.86 34.37
CA ALA A 121 58.93 -42.11 35.79
C ALA A 121 60.07 -41.30 36.51
N PRO A 122 60.24 -41.42 37.86
CA PRO A 122 59.38 -41.98 38.93
C PRO A 122 59.08 -41.01 40.11
N GLY A 123 58.07 -41.30 40.96
CA GLY A 123 57.96 -40.62 42.27
C GLY A 123 56.70 -40.83 43.13
N ALA A 124 56.73 -41.84 44.02
CA ALA A 124 55.84 -42.06 45.20
C ALA A 124 54.33 -42.34 44.98
N GLN A 125 53.70 -42.96 46.00
CA GLN A 125 52.33 -43.52 45.99
C GLN A 125 51.48 -43.04 47.19
N PRO A 126 50.13 -43.23 47.17
CA PRO A 126 49.18 -42.60 48.11
C PRO A 126 48.78 -43.49 49.32
N PRO A 127 47.86 -43.01 50.17
CA PRO A 127 46.56 -43.69 50.38
C PRO A 127 45.38 -42.77 49.97
N VAL A 128 44.31 -43.18 49.27
CA VAL A 128 43.31 -44.27 49.46
C VAL A 128 42.11 -43.86 50.33
N ALA A 129 40.98 -43.61 49.62
CA ALA A 129 39.55 -43.80 49.95
C ALA A 129 38.97 -43.45 51.34
N GLN A 130 37.81 -42.75 51.35
CA GLN A 130 36.49 -43.37 51.62
C GLN A 130 35.30 -42.38 51.48
N THR A 131 34.27 -42.80 50.75
CA THR A 131 32.85 -42.39 50.88
C THR A 131 32.16 -43.29 51.95
N PRO A 132 30.92 -43.05 52.45
CA PRO A 132 29.83 -42.24 51.87
C PRO A 132 28.94 -41.40 52.84
N ALA A 133 27.91 -40.76 52.26
CA ALA A 133 26.56 -40.49 52.82
C ALA A 133 26.34 -39.55 54.04
N ALA A 134 25.78 -38.35 53.74
CA ALA A 134 24.42 -37.86 54.08
C ALA A 134 23.88 -37.87 55.55
N PRO A 135 22.73 -37.23 55.90
CA PRO A 135 21.88 -36.24 55.20
C PRO A 135 21.54 -34.98 56.09
N MET A 136 20.53 -34.20 55.67
CA MET A 136 19.72 -33.22 56.46
C MET A 136 20.36 -31.86 56.83
N GLN A 137 19.59 -30.87 57.33
CA GLN A 137 18.43 -30.14 56.79
C GLN A 137 18.06 -28.97 57.74
N LEU A 138 17.27 -27.99 57.24
CA LEU A 138 16.53 -26.94 57.99
C LEU A 138 17.31 -25.76 58.64
N ALA A 139 16.79 -24.54 58.31
CA ALA A 139 16.48 -23.41 59.22
C ALA A 139 17.63 -22.68 59.99
N GLN A 140 17.53 -21.38 60.30
CA GLN A 140 16.66 -20.27 59.84
C GLN A 140 17.38 -18.93 60.05
N ALA A 141 16.86 -17.83 59.49
CA ALA A 141 17.47 -16.49 59.59
C ALA A 141 17.01 -15.68 60.82
N SER A 142 17.78 -14.65 61.20
CA SER A 142 17.34 -13.42 61.90
C SER A 142 18.39 -12.32 61.79
N ASP A 143 17.97 -11.06 61.85
CA ASP A 143 18.73 -9.84 61.51
C ASP A 143 19.62 -9.28 62.64
N THR A 144 20.42 -8.22 62.34
CA THR A 144 20.41 -6.89 63.03
C THR A 144 21.51 -5.93 62.47
N ALA A 145 21.22 -4.62 62.40
CA ALA A 145 22.12 -3.47 62.16
C ALA A 145 21.44 -2.17 62.69
N PRO A 146 22.03 -0.94 62.69
CA PRO A 146 23.41 -0.45 62.47
C PRO A 146 23.99 0.25 63.75
N PRO A 147 24.98 1.20 63.70
CA PRO A 147 24.68 2.66 63.61
C PRO A 147 25.81 3.57 62.96
N ASP A 148 25.79 4.89 63.25
CA ASP A 148 26.34 6.03 62.48
C ASP A 148 27.77 6.61 62.79
N THR A 149 28.14 7.61 61.96
CA THR A 149 29.33 8.52 61.84
C THR A 149 29.58 9.51 63.01
N PRO A 150 30.74 10.23 63.08
CA PRO A 150 30.79 11.64 62.57
C PRO A 150 32.16 12.27 62.11
N VAL A 151 32.07 13.19 61.11
CA VAL A 151 32.63 14.59 60.97
C VAL A 151 33.97 14.96 61.67
N ALA A 152 35.00 15.64 61.11
CA ALA A 152 35.08 16.86 60.24
C ALA A 152 36.32 16.84 59.26
N GLN A 153 36.96 17.90 58.68
CA GLN A 153 36.91 19.40 58.74
C GLN A 153 37.49 20.09 57.44
N THR A 154 37.99 21.34 57.52
CA THR A 154 38.40 22.28 56.42
C THR A 154 39.45 23.32 56.92
N PRO A 155 40.00 24.33 56.16
CA PRO A 155 39.53 25.11 54.98
C PRO A 155 40.56 25.14 53.79
N ASP A 156 40.69 26.07 52.82
CA ASP A 156 40.11 27.41 52.53
C ASP A 156 40.19 27.81 51.01
N ALA A 157 39.86 29.07 50.63
CA ALA A 157 39.88 29.65 49.26
C ALA A 157 40.30 31.15 49.26
N PRO A 158 40.14 32.01 48.19
CA PRO A 158 39.91 31.83 46.74
C PRO A 158 40.85 32.71 45.82
N MET A 159 40.77 32.62 44.46
CA MET A 159 40.89 33.79 43.49
C MET A 159 40.94 33.43 41.96
N GLN A 160 40.64 34.44 41.12
CA GLN A 160 40.90 34.64 39.66
C GLN A 160 41.16 36.17 39.43
N PRO A 161 41.41 36.79 38.22
CA PRO A 161 41.53 36.31 36.81
C PRO A 161 42.72 36.96 35.98
N ALA A 162 42.62 37.00 34.63
CA ALA A 162 43.31 37.85 33.61
C ALA A 162 44.72 37.40 33.06
N GLN A 163 44.92 37.14 31.74
CA GLN A 163 45.22 38.01 30.54
C GLN A 163 46.71 38.38 30.34
N ALA A 164 47.28 38.71 29.15
CA ALA A 164 46.83 38.84 27.73
C ALA A 164 47.90 38.17 26.77
N ALA A 165 48.33 38.55 25.54
CA ALA A 165 48.09 39.58 24.49
C ALA A 165 48.83 39.15 23.17
N SER A 166 48.92 39.88 22.02
CA SER A 166 47.89 40.43 21.09
C SER A 166 48.53 41.18 19.87
N THR A 167 48.60 40.60 18.65
CA THR A 167 48.99 41.28 17.38
C THR A 167 48.32 40.64 16.13
N GLN A 168 48.00 41.32 15.02
CA GLN A 168 47.67 42.73 14.73
C GLN A 168 46.86 42.83 13.39
N ALA A 169 46.18 43.95 13.12
CA ALA A 169 45.28 44.20 11.95
C ALA A 169 46.00 45.07 10.85
N PRO A 170 45.37 45.82 9.87
CA PRO A 170 43.96 46.26 9.68
C PRO A 170 43.36 46.20 8.24
N ASP A 171 42.05 46.50 8.08
CA ASP A 171 41.52 47.69 7.35
C ASP A 171 39.97 47.72 7.19
N THR A 172 39.40 48.87 6.79
CA THR A 172 37.94 49.15 6.63
C THR A 172 37.70 50.12 5.45
N PRO A 173 36.48 50.25 4.87
CA PRO A 173 35.51 51.25 5.38
C PRO A 173 34.00 50.90 5.20
N ALA A 174 33.12 51.75 5.75
CA ALA A 174 31.65 51.76 5.54
C ALA A 174 31.21 52.87 4.53
N PRO A 175 29.90 53.08 4.27
CA PRO A 175 29.16 54.10 5.06
C PRO A 175 27.63 53.82 5.27
N ALA A 176 26.89 54.77 5.85
CA ALA A 176 25.46 54.65 6.23
C ALA A 176 24.67 55.99 6.14
N ALA A 177 23.33 55.93 6.31
CA ALA A 177 22.38 57.04 6.53
C ALA A 177 21.14 56.46 7.28
N ALA A 178 20.57 56.98 8.40
CA ALA A 178 20.08 58.32 8.79
C ALA A 178 18.55 58.51 8.50
N THR A 179 17.66 59.05 9.37
CA THR A 179 17.75 59.65 10.74
C THR A 179 16.35 59.93 11.36
N THR A 180 16.23 59.96 12.71
CA THR A 180 15.29 60.79 13.58
C THR A 180 13.74 60.67 13.47
N SER A 181 12.88 60.95 14.47
CA SER A 181 12.98 61.24 15.93
C SER A 181 11.57 61.28 16.62
N GLU A 182 11.48 61.16 17.96
CA GLU A 182 10.26 61.36 18.78
C GLU A 182 9.95 62.85 19.12
N PRO A 183 8.86 63.19 19.86
CA PRO A 183 9.00 63.31 21.34
C PRO A 183 7.76 63.05 22.26
N SER A 184 7.98 62.25 23.32
CA SER A 184 7.70 62.52 24.76
C SER A 184 6.31 62.78 25.40
N ALA A 185 6.16 62.19 26.61
CA ALA A 185 5.42 62.63 27.83
C ALA A 185 3.89 62.37 27.96
N SER A 186 3.30 62.13 29.15
CA SER A 186 3.81 61.67 30.47
C SER A 186 2.67 61.33 31.47
N THR A 187 2.92 60.49 32.50
CA THR A 187 2.48 60.54 33.94
C THR A 187 2.50 59.12 34.60
N SER A 188 2.31 59.03 35.93
CA SER A 188 2.74 57.89 36.76
C SER A 188 1.89 57.63 38.02
N ALA A 189 1.87 56.38 38.54
CA ALA A 189 1.85 55.99 39.98
C ALA A 189 1.59 54.47 40.19
N ALA A 190 1.89 53.95 41.39
CA ALA A 190 1.65 52.59 41.92
C ALA A 190 1.45 52.70 43.46
N PRO A 191 1.48 51.65 44.34
CA PRO A 191 1.50 50.17 44.17
C PRO A 191 0.56 49.38 45.16
N ALA A 192 0.72 48.04 45.26
CA ALA A 192 0.96 47.28 46.53
C ALA A 192 0.08 46.05 46.92
N GLN A 193 0.79 44.93 47.16
CA GLN A 193 0.61 43.88 48.20
C GLN A 193 -0.40 42.71 48.07
N ALA A 194 -0.10 41.65 48.86
CA ALA A 194 -0.66 40.29 48.88
C ALA A 194 -0.89 39.81 50.34
N PRO A 195 -1.31 38.56 50.58
CA PRO A 195 -0.49 37.67 51.43
C PRO A 195 -0.45 36.19 50.99
N SER A 196 0.15 35.31 51.81
CA SER A 196 0.56 33.93 51.49
C SER A 196 0.31 32.91 52.62
N ALA A 197 0.22 31.61 52.29
CA ALA A 197 0.42 30.46 53.21
C ALA A 197 0.58 29.10 52.48
N GLN A 198 1.21 28.11 53.15
CA GLN A 198 1.37 26.67 52.81
C GLN A 198 0.88 25.84 54.05
N PRO A 199 0.97 24.47 54.21
CA PRO A 199 1.96 23.51 53.66
C PRO A 199 1.53 22.03 53.38
N SER A 200 2.48 21.23 52.88
CA SER A 200 2.79 19.78 53.12
C SER A 200 1.77 18.61 53.02
N ALA A 201 2.30 17.43 52.65
CA ALA A 201 1.68 16.08 52.75
C ALA A 201 2.39 15.21 53.82
N PRO A 202 1.78 14.08 54.26
CA PRO A 202 2.39 12.74 54.03
C PRO A 202 1.38 11.57 53.94
N ALA A 203 1.87 10.32 53.83
CA ALA A 203 1.10 9.07 53.91
C ALA A 203 1.71 8.07 54.91
N PRO A 204 0.91 7.21 55.57
CA PRO A 204 1.26 5.77 55.69
C PRO A 204 0.07 4.77 55.76
N GLN A 205 0.40 3.47 55.68
CA GLN A 205 -0.42 2.28 56.07
C GLN A 205 -0.10 1.87 57.55
N PRO A 206 -0.59 0.77 58.21
CA PRO A 206 -1.30 -0.44 57.73
C PRO A 206 -2.37 -1.06 58.71
N ALA A 207 -2.60 -2.39 58.59
CA ALA A 207 -3.43 -3.33 59.41
C ALA A 207 -4.97 -3.24 59.23
N GLN A 208 -5.80 -4.28 59.05
CA GLN A 208 -5.83 -5.77 59.23
C GLN A 208 -6.74 -6.25 60.39
N ALA A 209 -7.91 -6.84 60.07
CA ALA A 209 -8.39 -8.17 60.55
C ALA A 209 -9.82 -8.55 60.05
N ALA A 210 -9.98 -9.83 59.68
CA ALA A 210 -11.15 -10.75 59.72
C ALA A 210 -12.60 -10.27 60.05
N THR A 211 -13.71 -10.87 59.55
CA THR A 211 -14.00 -11.95 58.56
C THR A 211 -15.52 -12.05 58.32
N THR A 212 -16.00 -12.21 57.07
CA THR A 212 -17.10 -13.14 56.62
C THR A 212 -17.34 -13.05 55.10
N THR A 213 -17.92 -14.10 54.49
CA THR A 213 -18.16 -14.32 53.04
C THR A 213 -19.67 -14.39 52.69
N PRO A 214 -20.11 -14.50 51.41
CA PRO A 214 -19.54 -14.05 50.11
C PRO A 214 -20.57 -13.24 49.27
N PRO A 215 -20.30 -12.94 47.98
CA PRO A 215 -21.36 -13.09 46.96
C PRO A 215 -20.93 -13.75 45.63
N ASN A 216 -21.67 -14.81 45.28
CA ASN A 216 -22.05 -15.36 43.96
C ASN A 216 -21.09 -15.33 42.75
N THR A 217 -20.63 -16.53 42.36
CA THR A 217 -20.13 -16.90 41.03
C THR A 217 -21.27 -17.07 40.00
N PRO A 218 -21.07 -16.76 38.70
CA PRO A 218 -21.96 -17.23 37.62
C PRO A 218 -21.68 -18.70 37.26
N THR A 219 -22.72 -19.44 36.83
CA THR A 219 -22.66 -20.90 36.53
C THR A 219 -23.03 -21.19 35.06
N GLN A 220 -22.60 -22.34 34.53
CA GLN A 220 -22.62 -22.70 33.10
C GLN A 220 -23.72 -23.72 32.67
N THR A 221 -23.83 -23.92 31.35
CA THR A 221 -24.20 -25.17 30.60
C THR A 221 -25.61 -25.79 30.65
N ALA A 222 -26.12 -26.13 29.45
CA ALA A 222 -26.80 -27.40 29.10
C ALA A 222 -26.84 -27.61 27.55
N GLN A 223 -27.07 -28.85 27.05
CA GLN A 223 -27.06 -29.24 25.61
C GLN A 223 -28.21 -30.20 25.20
N ALA A 224 -28.59 -30.20 23.90
CA ALA A 224 -29.31 -31.25 23.11
C ALA A 224 -29.21 -30.91 21.59
N SER A 225 -29.30 -31.76 20.53
CA SER A 225 -29.62 -33.19 20.27
C SER A 225 -31.10 -33.55 19.92
N GLY A 226 -31.46 -34.16 18.76
CA GLY A 226 -30.72 -34.42 17.51
C GLY A 226 -31.33 -35.49 16.55
N THR A 227 -31.30 -35.26 15.22
CA THR A 227 -31.67 -36.15 14.06
C THR A 227 -33.14 -36.63 13.92
N PRO A 228 -33.66 -37.04 12.72
CA PRO A 228 -33.04 -37.27 11.39
C PRO A 228 -33.73 -36.58 10.15
N MET A 229 -33.33 -36.99 8.93
CA MET A 229 -33.77 -36.65 7.53
C MET A 229 -35.25 -37.05 7.17
N PRO A 230 -35.88 -36.76 5.98
CA PRO A 230 -35.30 -36.58 4.61
C PRO A 230 -36.04 -35.75 3.48
N ASN A 231 -35.40 -35.73 2.29
CA ASN A 231 -35.98 -35.73 0.90
C ASN A 231 -36.57 -34.48 0.19
N SER A 232 -36.61 -34.61 -1.16
CA SER A 232 -36.88 -33.62 -2.22
C SER A 232 -38.36 -33.43 -2.60
N PRO A 233 -38.69 -32.39 -3.41
CA PRO A 233 -39.96 -32.32 -4.15
C PRO A 233 -39.83 -32.15 -5.69
N ALA A 234 -40.67 -32.89 -6.41
CA ALA A 234 -41.15 -32.68 -7.79
C ALA A 234 -42.42 -33.56 -7.98
N PRO A 235 -43.29 -33.40 -9.01
CA PRO A 235 -43.27 -32.47 -10.14
C PRO A 235 -44.62 -31.72 -10.39
N VAL A 236 -44.75 -31.17 -11.60
CA VAL A 236 -45.84 -30.37 -12.21
C VAL A 236 -47.24 -31.02 -12.29
N THR A 237 -48.31 -30.22 -12.11
CA THR A 237 -49.63 -30.28 -12.81
C THR A 237 -50.51 -29.08 -12.36
N GLN A 238 -51.46 -28.48 -13.10
CA GLN A 238 -51.87 -28.57 -14.52
C GLN A 238 -52.66 -27.28 -14.90
N MET A 239 -52.59 -26.77 -16.15
CA MET A 239 -53.57 -25.78 -16.66
C MET A 239 -54.80 -26.50 -17.28
N PRO A 240 -55.96 -25.84 -17.39
CA PRO A 240 -56.37 -25.38 -18.74
C PRO A 240 -57.24 -24.10 -18.81
N GLY A 241 -57.23 -23.41 -19.97
CA GLY A 241 -58.46 -22.82 -20.53
C GLY A 241 -58.48 -21.37 -21.06
N ALA A 242 -58.81 -21.23 -22.35
CA ALA A 242 -59.64 -20.17 -22.98
C ALA A 242 -59.23 -18.67 -22.94
N GLN A 243 -58.52 -18.27 -24.01
CA GLN A 243 -58.81 -17.18 -24.98
C GLN A 243 -59.56 -15.88 -24.55
N SER A 244 -58.99 -14.75 -25.00
CA SER A 244 -59.47 -13.35 -24.86
C SER A 244 -60.69 -12.98 -25.72
N PRO A 245 -61.32 -11.82 -25.45
CA PRO A 245 -61.51 -10.86 -26.54
C PRO A 245 -61.21 -9.36 -26.23
N SER A 246 -60.66 -8.72 -27.26
CA SER A 246 -60.59 -7.29 -27.64
C SER A 246 -61.33 -6.18 -26.84
N SER A 247 -60.54 -5.14 -26.50
CA SER A 247 -60.78 -3.68 -26.70
C SER A 247 -62.13 -3.00 -26.33
N GLN A 248 -62.06 -1.98 -25.47
CA GLN A 248 -62.32 -0.55 -25.80
C GLN A 248 -62.09 0.34 -24.57
N GLY A 249 -61.73 1.62 -24.76
CA GLY A 249 -61.81 2.65 -23.71
C GLY A 249 -63.16 3.40 -23.80
N PRO A 250 -63.67 3.97 -22.70
CA PRO A 250 -63.51 5.42 -22.56
C PRO A 250 -63.44 5.97 -21.11
N GLY A 251 -62.98 7.21 -20.98
CA GLY A 251 -63.76 8.24 -20.27
C GLY A 251 -63.58 8.45 -18.74
N SER A 252 -63.02 9.63 -18.43
CA SER A 252 -63.54 10.60 -17.44
C SER A 252 -63.41 10.40 -15.91
N GLN A 253 -63.00 11.52 -15.28
CA GLN A 253 -63.37 12.06 -13.96
C GLN A 253 -62.74 11.49 -12.67
N THR A 254 -62.04 12.39 -11.98
CA THR A 254 -61.58 12.33 -10.59
C THR A 254 -62.72 12.47 -9.58
N PRO A 255 -62.52 12.03 -8.33
CA PRO A 255 -62.42 12.99 -7.24
C PRO A 255 -61.12 12.83 -6.43
N GLY A 256 -60.67 13.91 -5.78
CA GLY A 256 -59.37 13.95 -5.10
C GLY A 256 -59.40 13.59 -3.61
N ALA A 257 -58.22 13.32 -3.07
CA ALA A 257 -57.93 13.34 -1.64
C ALA A 257 -56.66 14.19 -1.42
N GLN A 258 -56.72 15.19 -0.53
CA GLN A 258 -55.59 16.04 -0.19
C GLN A 258 -54.80 15.45 0.99
N LEU A 259 -53.48 15.54 0.92
CA LEU A 259 -52.58 15.47 2.08
C LEU A 259 -51.69 16.74 2.10
N PRO A 260 -51.18 17.16 3.27
CA PRO A 260 -50.59 18.49 3.42
C PRO A 260 -49.18 18.55 2.84
N GLY A 261 -48.89 19.58 2.05
CA GLY A 261 -47.54 19.89 1.62
C GLY A 261 -46.97 21.06 2.42
N GLU A 262 -45.83 20.86 3.09
CA GLU A 262 -44.99 21.98 3.49
C GLU A 262 -44.28 22.54 2.24
N SER A 263 -44.45 23.85 2.01
CA SER A 263 -43.87 24.51 0.86
C SER A 263 -42.38 24.79 1.07
N ILE A 264 -41.51 23.95 0.50
CA ILE A 264 -40.08 24.26 0.42
C ILE A 264 -39.91 25.55 -0.39
N GLN A 265 -39.57 26.65 0.29
CA GLN A 265 -39.29 27.92 -0.35
C GLN A 265 -38.01 27.82 -1.20
N ARG A 266 -38.19 27.57 -2.49
CA ARG A 266 -37.17 27.85 -3.51
C ARG A 266 -36.86 29.35 -3.42
N SER A 267 -35.71 29.71 -2.88
CA SER A 267 -35.31 31.11 -2.77
C SER A 267 -35.16 31.70 -4.16
N GLN A 268 -36.00 32.70 -4.47
CA GLN A 268 -35.77 33.58 -5.61
C GLN A 268 -34.46 34.34 -5.35
N GLY A 269 -33.45 34.06 -6.16
CA GLY A 269 -32.52 35.12 -6.55
C GLY A 269 -33.30 36.19 -7.32
N PRO A 270 -32.74 37.40 -7.51
CA PRO A 270 -33.44 38.46 -8.24
C PRO A 270 -33.87 37.95 -9.61
N ASP A 271 -35.15 38.13 -9.95
CA ASP A 271 -35.68 37.74 -11.25
C ASP A 271 -34.89 38.47 -12.33
N VAL A 272 -34.14 37.70 -13.12
CA VAL A 272 -33.54 38.22 -14.35
C VAL A 272 -34.70 38.46 -15.30
N GLU A 273 -35.14 39.72 -15.41
CA GLU A 273 -35.97 40.17 -16.51
C GLU A 273 -35.27 39.75 -17.80
N THR A 274 -35.76 38.68 -18.44
CA THR A 274 -35.45 38.43 -19.84
C THR A 274 -36.04 39.59 -20.62
N PRO A 275 -35.23 40.44 -21.29
CA PRO A 275 -35.78 41.39 -22.25
C PRO A 275 -36.54 40.57 -23.30
N ASN A 276 -37.53 41.18 -23.97
CA ASN A 276 -38.29 40.51 -25.04
C ASN A 276 -37.39 40.19 -26.24
N ALA A 277 -36.64 39.08 -26.12
CA ALA A 277 -35.77 38.53 -27.13
C ALA A 277 -36.62 37.77 -28.15
N GLN A 278 -37.33 38.53 -28.99
CA GLN A 278 -37.66 38.03 -30.32
C GLN A 278 -36.33 37.60 -30.96
N ALA A 279 -36.19 36.31 -31.25
CA ALA A 279 -35.02 35.79 -31.94
C ALA A 279 -34.86 36.59 -33.25
N PRO A 280 -33.70 37.20 -33.52
CA PRO A 280 -33.49 37.94 -34.75
C PRO A 280 -33.81 37.05 -35.95
N ASP A 281 -34.43 37.61 -37.00
CA ASP A 281 -34.48 36.90 -38.28
C ASP A 281 -33.08 36.99 -38.90
N LEU A 282 -32.23 36.02 -38.55
CA LEU A 282 -30.83 35.88 -38.97
C LEU A 282 -30.67 35.73 -40.49
N ARG A 283 -31.77 35.68 -41.26
CA ARG A 283 -31.77 35.76 -42.73
C ARG A 283 -31.74 37.19 -43.25
N THR A 284 -32.06 38.17 -42.40
CA THR A 284 -32.17 39.60 -42.75
C THR A 284 -31.13 40.49 -42.04
N ALA A 285 -30.54 39.99 -40.95
CA ALA A 285 -29.45 40.66 -40.26
C ALA A 285 -28.13 40.61 -41.06
N ASP A 286 -27.27 41.59 -40.78
CA ASP A 286 -25.95 41.74 -41.41
C ASP A 286 -24.99 40.60 -41.01
N VAL A 287 -23.94 40.43 -41.82
CA VAL A 287 -22.97 39.33 -41.68
C VAL A 287 -22.22 39.37 -40.34
N GLU A 288 -21.91 40.54 -39.78
CA GLU A 288 -21.16 40.64 -38.52
C GLU A 288 -22.04 40.28 -37.31
N THR A 289 -23.27 40.79 -37.28
CA THR A 289 -24.28 40.43 -36.27
C THR A 289 -24.60 38.94 -36.33
N VAL A 290 -24.89 38.39 -37.52
CA VAL A 290 -25.20 36.95 -37.69
C VAL A 290 -24.02 36.08 -37.25
N ARG A 291 -22.79 36.44 -37.65
CA ARG A 291 -21.58 35.73 -37.23
C ARG A 291 -21.42 35.75 -35.71
N LYS A 292 -21.60 36.91 -35.07
CA LYS A 292 -21.49 37.09 -33.62
C LYS A 292 -22.54 36.27 -32.87
N ASP A 293 -23.80 36.31 -33.30
CA ASP A 293 -24.90 35.63 -32.63
C ASP A 293 -24.80 34.11 -32.78
N VAL A 294 -24.36 33.61 -33.93
CA VAL A 294 -24.12 32.17 -34.16
C VAL A 294 -22.96 31.64 -33.30
N PHE A 295 -21.82 32.34 -33.23
CA PHE A 295 -20.73 31.92 -32.34
C PHE A 295 -21.10 32.08 -30.86
N GLY A 296 -21.90 33.08 -30.50
CA GLY A 296 -22.48 33.23 -29.16
C GLY A 296 -23.44 32.09 -28.81
N LEU A 297 -24.28 31.66 -29.74
CA LEU A 297 -25.16 30.49 -29.60
C LEU A 297 -24.35 29.20 -29.43
N ALA A 298 -23.25 29.02 -30.18
CA ALA A 298 -22.38 27.87 -30.01
C ALA A 298 -21.70 27.84 -28.63
N ALA A 299 -21.14 28.98 -28.19
CA ALA A 299 -20.53 29.13 -26.87
C ALA A 299 -21.53 28.95 -25.71
N SER A 300 -22.80 29.31 -25.92
CA SER A 300 -23.90 29.15 -24.95
C SER A 300 -24.62 27.79 -25.04
N GLY A 301 -24.00 26.76 -25.61
CA GLY A 301 -24.54 25.38 -25.60
C GLY A 301 -25.62 25.09 -26.63
N GLY A 302 -25.76 25.94 -27.65
CA GLY A 302 -26.60 25.73 -28.82
C GLY A 302 -25.82 25.30 -30.08
N ALA A 303 -24.65 24.68 -29.94
CA ALA A 303 -23.68 24.51 -31.03
C ALA A 303 -24.21 23.69 -32.23
N VAL A 304 -25.08 22.70 -32.00
CA VAL A 304 -25.78 21.99 -33.10
C VAL A 304 -26.61 22.96 -33.94
N LYS A 305 -27.44 23.80 -33.30
CA LYS A 305 -28.27 24.80 -33.98
C LYS A 305 -27.44 25.90 -34.63
N ALA A 306 -26.35 26.32 -33.99
CA ALA A 306 -25.41 27.30 -34.54
C ALA A 306 -24.74 26.80 -35.83
N LEU A 307 -24.36 25.52 -35.86
CA LEU A 307 -23.80 24.88 -37.06
C LEU A 307 -24.82 24.80 -38.20
N ASP A 308 -26.08 24.50 -37.92
CA ASP A 308 -27.15 24.45 -38.93
C ASP A 308 -27.51 25.84 -39.46
N GLU A 309 -27.57 26.85 -38.59
CA GLU A 309 -27.77 28.26 -38.97
C GLU A 309 -26.62 28.75 -39.87
N ALA A 310 -25.36 28.45 -39.52
CA ALA A 310 -24.20 28.81 -40.31
C ALA A 310 -24.17 28.15 -41.70
N LYS A 311 -24.56 26.87 -41.78
CA LYS A 311 -24.75 26.16 -43.07
C LYS A 311 -25.83 26.80 -43.94
N SER A 312 -26.79 27.52 -43.35
CA SER A 312 -27.83 28.26 -44.08
C SER A 312 -27.40 29.65 -44.56
N ARG A 313 -26.29 30.18 -44.03
CA ARG A 313 -25.68 31.48 -44.39
C ARG A 313 -24.24 31.30 -44.92
N PRO A 314 -24.03 30.61 -46.07
CA PRO A 314 -22.69 30.41 -46.64
C PRO A 314 -22.01 31.71 -47.12
N ASP A 315 -22.73 32.83 -47.11
CA ASP A 315 -22.22 34.19 -47.33
C ASP A 315 -21.54 34.79 -46.09
N ALA A 316 -21.81 34.26 -44.89
CA ALA A 316 -21.34 34.80 -43.61
C ALA A 316 -20.23 33.97 -42.92
N PHE A 317 -20.03 32.72 -43.34
CA PHE A 317 -19.11 31.77 -42.68
C PHE A 317 -18.16 31.11 -43.70
N SER A 318 -16.86 31.13 -43.40
CA SER A 318 -15.86 30.39 -44.17
C SER A 318 -15.86 28.90 -43.84
N ALA A 319 -15.20 28.07 -44.66
CA ALA A 319 -15.04 26.64 -44.37
C ALA A 319 -14.32 26.37 -43.04
N VAL A 320 -13.42 27.27 -42.60
CA VAL A 320 -12.77 27.19 -41.27
C VAL A 320 -13.77 27.48 -40.15
N ASP A 321 -14.67 28.45 -40.35
CA ASP A 321 -15.73 28.77 -39.38
C ASP A 321 -16.74 27.63 -39.22
N ILE A 322 -17.13 27.00 -40.34
CA ILE A 322 -17.99 25.81 -40.32
C ILE A 322 -17.30 24.65 -39.59
N ALA A 323 -16.00 24.42 -39.82
CA ALA A 323 -15.23 23.41 -39.09
C ALA A 323 -15.11 23.74 -37.59
N GLN A 324 -14.99 25.02 -37.22
CA GLN A 324 -14.98 25.44 -35.81
C GLN A 324 -16.35 25.27 -35.14
N LEU A 325 -17.45 25.57 -35.82
CA LEU A 325 -18.80 25.32 -35.29
C LEU A 325 -19.13 23.83 -35.19
N GLU A 326 -18.57 23.01 -36.09
CA GLU A 326 -18.68 21.55 -36.02
C GLU A 326 -17.85 20.97 -34.87
N GLU A 327 -16.66 21.50 -34.61
CA GLU A 327 -15.85 21.20 -33.42
C GLU A 327 -16.58 21.55 -32.12
N LEU A 328 -17.21 22.72 -32.02
CA LEU A 328 -18.02 23.11 -30.86
C LEU A 328 -19.27 22.22 -30.68
N SER A 329 -19.85 21.71 -31.78
CA SER A 329 -20.92 20.70 -31.73
C SER A 329 -20.42 19.36 -31.18
N ILE A 330 -19.22 18.94 -31.58
CA ILE A 330 -18.55 17.74 -31.03
C ILE A 330 -18.23 17.95 -29.54
N ARG A 331 -17.70 19.12 -29.13
CA ARG A 331 -17.48 19.49 -27.71
C ARG A 331 -18.74 19.34 -26.87
N GLN A 332 -19.88 19.78 -27.39
CA GLN A 332 -21.19 19.63 -26.74
C GLN A 332 -21.59 18.15 -26.61
N GLN A 333 -21.34 17.32 -27.64
CA GLN A 333 -21.59 15.88 -27.57
C GLN A 333 -20.66 15.17 -26.57
N VAL A 334 -19.37 15.51 -26.52
CA VAL A 334 -18.41 14.99 -25.53
C VAL A 334 -18.85 15.34 -24.11
N ARG A 335 -19.27 16.59 -23.86
CA ARG A 335 -19.81 17.02 -22.57
C ARG A 335 -21.10 16.29 -22.19
N GLY A 336 -22.00 16.02 -23.14
CA GLY A 336 -23.20 15.20 -22.90
C GLY A 336 -22.86 13.73 -22.61
N GLY A 337 -21.94 13.14 -23.37
CA GLY A 337 -21.46 11.77 -23.17
C GLY A 337 -20.73 11.57 -21.84
N ARG A 338 -19.97 12.56 -21.37
CA ARG A 338 -19.31 12.56 -20.05
C ARG A 338 -20.32 12.58 -18.89
N ASP A 339 -21.50 13.17 -19.08
CA ASP A 339 -22.58 13.09 -18.09
C ASP A 339 -23.34 11.76 -18.18
N LYS A 340 -23.61 11.25 -19.39
CA LYS A 340 -24.22 9.93 -19.58
C LYS A 340 -23.35 8.84 -18.93
N SER A 341 -22.03 8.88 -19.14
CA SER A 341 -21.13 7.92 -18.50
C SER A 341 -21.17 8.05 -16.99
N ARG A 342 -21.06 9.27 -16.45
CA ARG A 342 -21.07 9.50 -14.99
C ARG A 342 -22.41 9.19 -14.29
N SER A 343 -23.53 9.18 -15.00
CA SER A 343 -24.87 8.99 -14.40
C SER A 343 -25.53 7.63 -14.69
N MET A 344 -24.89 6.74 -15.45
CA MET A 344 -25.46 5.43 -15.82
C MET A 344 -24.51 4.27 -15.49
N THR A 345 -25.02 3.24 -14.81
CA THR A 345 -24.30 2.01 -14.47
C THR A 345 -24.43 0.88 -15.51
N SER A 346 -25.19 1.11 -16.58
CA SER A 346 -25.37 0.18 -17.71
C SER A 346 -24.24 0.28 -18.74
N SER A 347 -24.07 -0.76 -19.56
CA SER A 347 -22.99 -0.84 -20.56
C SER A 347 -23.09 0.20 -21.70
N ASP A 348 -24.29 0.73 -21.98
CA ASP A 348 -24.53 1.77 -22.98
C ASP A 348 -24.13 3.18 -22.50
N ARG A 349 -23.68 3.34 -21.24
CA ARG A 349 -23.25 4.62 -20.63
C ARG A 349 -22.29 5.44 -21.50
N PHE A 350 -21.52 4.78 -22.36
CA PHE A 350 -20.51 5.40 -23.22
C PHE A 350 -20.97 5.81 -24.63
N ASP A 351 -22.18 5.45 -25.09
CA ASP A 351 -22.64 5.71 -26.47
C ASP A 351 -22.48 7.17 -26.91
N GLY A 352 -22.68 8.12 -26.01
CA GLY A 352 -22.52 9.55 -26.30
C GLY A 352 -21.07 9.93 -26.65
N LEU A 353 -20.10 9.34 -25.94
CA LEU A 353 -18.67 9.51 -26.22
C LEU A 353 -18.27 8.77 -27.50
N ASP A 354 -18.75 7.54 -27.69
CA ASP A 354 -18.43 6.73 -28.87
C ASP A 354 -19.04 7.31 -30.16
N ASN A 355 -20.13 8.08 -30.07
CA ASN A 355 -20.64 8.93 -31.16
C ASN A 355 -19.76 10.18 -31.38
N ALA A 356 -19.43 10.91 -30.32
CA ALA A 356 -18.62 12.13 -30.41
C ALA A 356 -17.20 11.86 -30.97
N LEU A 357 -16.59 10.74 -30.62
CA LEU A 357 -15.30 10.29 -31.14
C LEU A 357 -15.36 10.01 -32.65
N ARG A 358 -16.40 9.33 -33.13
CA ARG A 358 -16.62 9.12 -34.58
C ARG A 358 -16.81 10.44 -35.32
N ALA A 359 -17.59 11.37 -34.76
CA ALA A 359 -17.76 12.70 -35.34
C ALA A 359 -16.45 13.50 -35.39
N ALA A 360 -15.60 13.40 -34.35
CA ALA A 360 -14.26 13.98 -34.34
C ALA A 360 -13.35 13.39 -35.43
N ASP A 361 -13.34 12.07 -35.59
CA ASP A 361 -12.55 11.40 -36.62
C ASP A 361 -13.01 11.79 -38.03
N ASP A 362 -14.32 11.94 -38.26
CA ASP A 362 -14.84 12.34 -39.56
C ASP A 362 -14.67 13.84 -39.86
N LEU A 363 -14.57 14.71 -38.86
CA LEU A 363 -14.15 16.10 -39.04
C LEU A 363 -12.64 16.21 -39.35
N ASP A 364 -11.81 15.50 -38.60
CA ASP A 364 -10.35 15.54 -38.73
C ASP A 364 -9.85 15.05 -40.11
N LYS A 365 -10.52 14.04 -40.68
CA LYS A 365 -10.32 13.55 -42.06
C LYS A 365 -10.70 14.58 -43.14
N ARG A 366 -11.69 15.45 -42.87
CA ARG A 366 -12.20 16.45 -43.83
C ARG A 366 -11.43 17.75 -43.83
N MET A 367 -10.86 18.14 -42.69
CA MET A 367 -10.05 19.36 -42.60
C MET A 367 -8.81 19.27 -43.52
N PRO A 368 -8.48 20.32 -44.29
CA PRO A 368 -7.20 20.46 -44.97
C PRO A 368 -6.00 20.50 -44.01
N ALA A 369 -4.82 20.10 -44.49
CA ALA A 369 -3.55 20.18 -43.74
C ALA A 369 -2.89 21.56 -43.92
N THR A 370 -3.62 22.64 -43.64
CA THR A 370 -3.15 24.03 -43.83
C THR A 370 -3.20 24.82 -42.52
N PRO A 371 -2.40 25.89 -42.34
CA PRO A 371 -2.22 26.57 -41.05
C PRO A 371 -3.50 27.13 -40.43
N GLU A 372 -4.50 27.45 -41.25
CA GLU A 372 -5.78 28.04 -40.84
C GLU A 372 -6.64 27.05 -40.04
N TYR A 373 -6.46 25.74 -40.27
CA TYR A 373 -7.16 24.68 -39.54
C TYR A 373 -6.42 24.21 -38.28
N THR A 374 -5.17 24.62 -38.06
CA THR A 374 -4.37 24.23 -36.89
C THR A 374 -5.09 24.52 -35.56
N PRO A 375 -5.74 25.69 -35.33
CA PRO A 375 -6.48 25.93 -34.10
C PRO A 375 -7.66 24.96 -33.90
N VAL A 376 -8.38 24.62 -34.97
CA VAL A 376 -9.51 23.69 -34.93
C VAL A 376 -9.04 22.26 -34.63
N ARG A 377 -7.92 21.82 -35.24
CA ARG A 377 -7.30 20.52 -34.91
C ARG A 377 -6.82 20.44 -33.47
N THR A 378 -6.17 21.49 -32.96
CA THR A 378 -5.72 21.57 -31.57
C THR A 378 -6.89 21.44 -30.59
N ALA A 379 -7.98 22.17 -30.84
CA ALA A 379 -9.17 22.15 -30.01
C ALA A 379 -9.86 20.77 -30.05
N LEU A 380 -10.01 20.20 -31.25
CA LEU A 380 -10.57 18.86 -31.48
C LEU A 380 -9.73 17.73 -30.86
N ALA A 381 -8.40 17.86 -30.83
CA ALA A 381 -7.51 16.94 -30.11
C ALA A 381 -7.68 17.05 -28.58
N GLY A 382 -7.94 18.26 -28.07
CA GLY A 382 -8.36 18.47 -26.69
C GLY A 382 -9.67 17.77 -26.35
N ASP A 383 -10.71 17.92 -27.16
CA ASP A 383 -12.01 17.29 -26.89
C ASP A 383 -12.01 15.78 -27.12
N ARG A 384 -11.24 15.26 -28.09
CA ARG A 384 -10.91 13.82 -28.18
C ARG A 384 -10.23 13.33 -26.89
N THR A 385 -9.30 14.09 -26.31
CA THR A 385 -8.64 13.74 -25.05
C THR A 385 -9.66 13.63 -23.91
N VAL A 386 -10.60 14.58 -23.80
CA VAL A 386 -11.70 14.53 -22.82
C VAL A 386 -12.57 13.29 -23.03
N ALA A 387 -12.95 13.00 -24.28
CA ALA A 387 -13.79 11.86 -24.61
C ALA A 387 -13.12 10.52 -24.32
N LEU A 388 -11.85 10.34 -24.72
CA LEU A 388 -11.08 9.12 -24.49
C LEU A 388 -10.85 8.88 -22.99
N ALA A 389 -10.53 9.91 -22.21
CA ALA A 389 -10.39 9.78 -20.76
C ALA A 389 -11.71 9.40 -20.07
N ALA A 390 -12.80 10.10 -20.41
CA ALA A 390 -14.15 9.80 -19.90
C ALA A 390 -14.71 8.45 -20.39
N ARG A 391 -14.04 7.79 -21.34
CA ARG A 391 -14.34 6.46 -21.90
C ARG A 391 -13.54 5.33 -21.25
N GLY A 392 -12.55 5.66 -20.43
CA GLY A 392 -11.57 4.71 -19.86
C GLY A 392 -10.36 4.42 -20.76
N ASP A 393 -10.30 5.01 -21.94
CA ASP A 393 -9.27 4.83 -22.97
C ASP A 393 -8.01 5.67 -22.66
N MET A 394 -7.57 5.68 -21.40
CA MET A 394 -6.59 6.62 -20.83
C MET A 394 -5.26 6.66 -21.60
N THR A 395 -4.77 5.53 -22.12
CA THR A 395 -3.56 5.48 -22.95
C THR A 395 -3.73 6.22 -24.27
N LYS A 396 -4.91 6.14 -24.90
CA LYS A 396 -5.23 6.90 -26.13
C LYS A 396 -5.45 8.38 -25.81
N ALA A 397 -6.03 8.70 -24.66
CA ALA A 397 -6.20 10.09 -24.20
C ALA A 397 -4.84 10.79 -24.05
N VAL A 398 -3.90 10.16 -23.34
CA VAL A 398 -2.51 10.66 -23.24
C VAL A 398 -1.84 10.76 -24.61
N ALA A 399 -1.91 9.71 -25.44
CA ALA A 399 -1.29 9.73 -26.76
C ALA A 399 -1.87 10.83 -27.68
N THR A 400 -3.17 11.15 -27.55
CA THR A 400 -3.82 12.24 -28.29
C THR A 400 -3.34 13.59 -27.78
N PHE A 401 -3.34 13.79 -26.46
CA PHE A 401 -2.85 15.02 -25.84
C PHE A 401 -1.38 15.32 -26.16
N GLU A 402 -0.51 14.30 -26.18
CA GLU A 402 0.92 14.47 -26.48
C GLU A 402 1.21 14.82 -27.97
N THR A 403 0.18 14.87 -28.84
CA THR A 403 0.29 15.50 -30.17
C THR A 403 0.14 17.02 -30.15
N ILE A 404 -0.40 17.58 -29.07
CA ILE A 404 -0.72 19.01 -28.96
C ILE A 404 0.55 19.80 -28.59
N PRO A 405 0.87 20.91 -29.29
CA PRO A 405 2.04 21.73 -28.94
C PRO A 405 1.95 22.24 -27.48
N PRO A 406 3.04 22.21 -26.69
CA PRO A 406 2.99 22.59 -25.27
C PRO A 406 2.50 24.01 -24.97
N ASP A 407 2.66 24.91 -25.94
CA ASP A 407 2.28 26.33 -25.93
C ASP A 407 0.87 26.60 -26.49
N ALA A 408 0.27 25.66 -27.22
CA ALA A 408 -1.01 25.88 -27.89
C ALA A 408 -2.20 25.97 -26.91
N GLU A 409 -3.12 26.91 -27.14
CA GLU A 409 -4.33 27.10 -26.32
C GLU A 409 -5.28 25.90 -26.43
N ILE A 410 -5.70 25.35 -25.28
CA ILE A 410 -6.60 24.20 -25.15
C ILE A 410 -7.55 24.37 -23.96
N SER A 411 -8.61 23.58 -23.88
CA SER A 411 -9.60 23.68 -22.81
C SER A 411 -9.07 23.19 -21.44
N ILE A 412 -9.55 23.81 -20.37
CA ILE A 412 -9.32 23.35 -18.98
C ILE A 412 -9.86 21.93 -18.79
N ASP A 413 -10.97 21.59 -19.46
CA ASP A 413 -11.52 20.23 -19.48
C ASP A 413 -10.51 19.20 -20.02
N ALA A 414 -9.78 19.51 -21.11
CA ALA A 414 -8.76 18.64 -21.69
C ALA A 414 -7.51 18.50 -20.80
N LEU A 415 -7.07 19.60 -20.18
CA LEU A 415 -5.96 19.58 -19.21
C LEU A 415 -6.28 18.75 -17.96
N ALA A 416 -7.52 18.83 -17.46
CA ALA A 416 -7.98 17.98 -16.36
C ALA A 416 -8.10 16.52 -16.78
N ALA A 417 -8.73 16.24 -17.93
CA ALA A 417 -8.92 14.89 -18.44
C ALA A 417 -7.59 14.15 -18.68
N VAL A 418 -6.55 14.83 -19.19
CA VAL A 418 -5.22 14.21 -19.29
C VAL A 418 -4.51 14.13 -17.93
N GLY A 419 -4.78 15.05 -16.99
CA GLY A 419 -4.31 14.94 -15.61
C GLY A 419 -4.83 13.67 -14.93
N ASP A 420 -6.14 13.43 -15.06
CA ASP A 420 -6.83 12.24 -14.57
C ASP A 420 -6.26 10.98 -15.24
N ALA A 421 -6.03 11.01 -16.55
CA ALA A 421 -5.41 9.91 -17.30
C ALA A 421 -3.95 9.64 -16.91
N TYR A 422 -3.16 10.69 -16.62
CA TYR A 422 -1.80 10.55 -16.12
C TYR A 422 -1.77 9.96 -14.70
N LEU A 423 -2.69 10.35 -13.81
CA LEU A 423 -2.85 9.67 -12.51
C LEU A 423 -3.25 8.21 -12.71
N TYR A 424 -4.20 7.92 -13.61
CA TYR A 424 -4.69 6.57 -13.86
C TYR A 424 -3.59 5.61 -14.36
N LEU A 425 -2.62 6.12 -15.13
CA LEU A 425 -1.48 5.35 -15.66
C LEU A 425 -0.24 5.32 -14.71
N SER A 426 -0.39 5.88 -13.50
CA SER A 426 0.66 6.04 -12.49
C SER A 426 1.84 6.93 -12.99
N GLU A 427 1.51 8.02 -13.69
CA GLU A 427 2.41 9.09 -14.16
C GLU A 427 2.18 10.44 -13.43
N PRO A 428 2.17 10.49 -12.07
CA PRO A 428 1.78 11.70 -11.33
C PRO A 428 2.69 12.90 -11.58
N GLY A 429 3.94 12.68 -12.02
CA GLY A 429 4.85 13.77 -12.43
C GLY A 429 4.35 14.56 -13.64
N LYS A 430 3.67 13.93 -14.60
CA LYS A 430 3.01 14.61 -15.73
C LYS A 430 1.69 15.24 -15.31
N ALA A 431 0.90 14.54 -14.47
CA ALA A 431 -0.36 15.04 -13.92
C ALA A 431 -0.18 16.40 -13.19
N ASN A 432 0.84 16.51 -12.35
CA ASN A 432 1.23 17.76 -11.67
C ASN A 432 1.28 18.96 -12.63
N ALA A 433 2.01 18.81 -13.75
CA ALA A 433 2.27 19.90 -14.69
C ALA A 433 0.99 20.35 -15.42
N VAL A 434 0.11 19.43 -15.79
CA VAL A 434 -1.16 19.76 -16.48
C VAL A 434 -2.20 20.34 -15.53
N TYR A 435 -2.30 19.88 -14.28
CA TYR A 435 -3.18 20.52 -13.29
C TYR A 435 -2.70 21.92 -12.90
N GLN A 436 -1.38 22.14 -12.76
CA GLN A 436 -0.82 23.48 -12.56
C GLN A 436 -1.11 24.40 -13.77
N ARG A 437 -0.94 23.91 -15.00
CA ARG A 437 -1.31 24.64 -16.22
C ARG A 437 -2.81 24.98 -16.26
N ALA A 438 -3.67 24.03 -15.90
CA ALA A 438 -5.12 24.22 -15.84
C ALA A 438 -5.52 25.29 -14.80
N LEU A 439 -4.89 25.29 -13.63
CA LEU A 439 -5.13 26.28 -12.58
C LEU A 439 -4.68 27.68 -13.01
N ASN A 440 -3.49 27.81 -13.59
CA ASN A 440 -2.99 29.08 -14.11
C ASN A 440 -3.95 29.66 -15.19
N GLN A 441 -4.45 28.80 -16.08
CA GLN A 441 -5.42 29.18 -17.11
C GLN A 441 -6.80 29.53 -16.52
N ALA A 442 -7.25 28.82 -15.48
CA ALA A 442 -8.49 29.14 -14.76
C ALA A 442 -8.43 30.49 -14.01
N THR A 443 -7.24 30.95 -13.63
CA THR A 443 -7.01 32.26 -13.01
C THR A 443 -6.71 33.39 -14.01
N ALA A 444 -6.53 33.08 -15.29
CA ALA A 444 -6.26 34.07 -16.33
C ALA A 444 -7.56 34.63 -16.95
N SER A 445 -7.51 35.86 -17.46
CA SER A 445 -8.56 36.38 -18.34
C SER A 445 -8.75 35.43 -19.54
N PRO A 446 -9.98 34.98 -19.87
CA PRO A 446 -10.18 33.91 -20.85
C PRO A 446 -9.51 34.17 -22.21
N THR A 447 -8.46 33.38 -22.48
CA THR A 447 -7.66 33.45 -23.71
C THR A 447 -8.44 32.88 -24.89
N ASP A 448 -8.94 31.65 -24.73
CA ASP A 448 -9.77 30.94 -25.71
C ASP A 448 -10.98 31.81 -26.14
N ARG A 449 -11.01 32.08 -27.45
CA ARG A 449 -12.01 32.93 -28.10
C ARG A 449 -13.42 32.35 -28.02
N ALA A 450 -13.59 31.04 -27.78
CA ALA A 450 -14.88 30.37 -27.64
C ALA A 450 -15.43 30.34 -26.21
N THR A 451 -14.61 30.59 -25.18
CA THR A 451 -15.04 30.61 -23.76
C THR A 451 -15.07 32.00 -23.12
N ARG A 452 -14.90 33.07 -23.92
CA ARG A 452 -15.13 34.46 -23.48
C ARG A 452 -16.61 34.75 -23.22
N GLY A 453 -17.04 34.51 -21.98
CA GLY A 453 -18.24 35.12 -21.38
C GLY A 453 -19.51 34.26 -21.32
N PHE A 454 -19.58 33.13 -22.03
CA PHE A 454 -20.76 32.25 -22.02
C PHE A 454 -20.52 30.98 -21.20
N GLN A 455 -20.92 31.01 -19.92
CA GLN A 455 -20.74 29.92 -18.97
C GLN A 455 -21.80 28.81 -19.08
N TYR A 456 -22.05 28.26 -20.28
CA TYR A 456 -22.80 27.01 -20.40
C TYR A 456 -21.91 25.81 -20.04
N GLY A 457 -21.76 25.59 -18.73
CA GLY A 457 -21.10 24.40 -18.19
C GLY A 457 -19.58 24.39 -18.29
N ALA A 458 -18.91 25.40 -17.71
CA ALA A 458 -17.52 25.24 -17.26
C ALA A 458 -17.49 24.30 -16.04
N ARG A 459 -17.68 22.99 -16.29
CA ARG A 459 -17.93 21.99 -15.22
C ARG A 459 -16.70 21.68 -14.37
N THR A 460 -15.51 21.72 -14.97
CA THR A 460 -14.26 21.43 -14.27
C THR A 460 -13.86 22.65 -13.43
N ARG A 461 -14.17 22.62 -12.13
CA ARG A 461 -13.98 23.76 -11.22
C ARG A 461 -12.56 23.80 -10.64
N ALA A 462 -12.10 24.98 -10.23
CA ALA A 462 -10.75 25.16 -9.71
C ALA A 462 -10.43 24.30 -8.46
N ILE A 463 -11.45 23.96 -7.64
CA ILE A 463 -11.30 23.06 -6.50
C ILE A 463 -11.06 21.60 -6.91
N GLU A 464 -11.57 21.18 -8.08
CA GLU A 464 -11.44 19.83 -8.62
C GLU A 464 -10.05 19.62 -9.22
N LEU A 465 -9.52 20.64 -9.91
CA LEU A 465 -8.12 20.70 -10.36
C LEU A 465 -7.14 20.61 -9.17
N ARG A 466 -7.49 21.22 -8.03
CA ARG A 466 -6.69 21.17 -6.80
C ARG A 466 -6.72 19.78 -6.16
N GLU A 467 -7.85 19.08 -6.18
CA GLU A 467 -7.90 17.68 -5.76
C GLU A 467 -7.01 16.77 -6.61
N GLY A 468 -7.08 16.89 -7.94
CA GLY A 468 -6.18 16.16 -8.84
C GLY A 468 -4.70 16.47 -8.57
N LEU A 469 -4.37 17.75 -8.37
CA LEU A 469 -3.02 18.19 -8.00
C LEU A 469 -2.58 17.61 -6.63
N PHE A 470 -3.45 17.64 -5.62
CA PHE A 470 -3.22 17.05 -4.29
C PHE A 470 -2.85 15.57 -4.40
N TRP A 471 -3.69 14.75 -5.05
CA TRP A 471 -3.40 13.32 -5.22
C TRP A 471 -2.10 13.10 -6.02
N SER A 472 -1.82 13.94 -7.02
CA SER A 472 -0.55 13.89 -7.77
C SER A 472 0.70 14.22 -6.95
N TYR A 473 0.56 14.86 -5.78
CA TYR A 473 1.64 15.02 -4.80
C TYR A 473 1.71 13.85 -3.81
N VAL A 474 0.57 13.32 -3.37
CA VAL A 474 0.49 12.08 -2.53
C VAL A 474 1.16 10.90 -3.25
N ASP A 475 0.96 10.78 -4.55
CA ASP A 475 1.59 9.74 -5.39
C ASP A 475 3.05 9.99 -5.77
N ARG A 476 3.65 11.03 -5.19
CA ARG A 476 5.10 11.31 -5.25
C ARG A 476 5.74 11.40 -3.86
N ALA A 477 4.99 11.07 -2.80
CA ALA A 477 5.37 11.30 -1.39
C ALA A 477 5.73 12.76 -1.07
N ARG A 478 5.16 13.72 -1.83
CA ARG A 478 5.42 15.17 -1.72
C ARG A 478 4.43 15.84 -0.76
N ALA A 479 4.40 15.36 0.48
CA ALA A 479 3.37 15.74 1.46
C ALA A 479 3.30 17.25 1.78
N ALA A 480 4.45 17.95 1.79
CA ALA A 480 4.48 19.40 2.01
C ALA A 480 3.75 20.16 0.89
N ASP A 481 3.90 19.74 -0.37
CA ASP A 481 3.19 20.33 -1.50
C ASP A 481 1.70 19.97 -1.45
N ALA A 482 1.35 18.74 -1.08
CA ALA A 482 -0.05 18.32 -0.88
C ALA A 482 -0.73 19.15 0.23
N LYS A 483 -0.02 19.48 1.32
CA LYS A 483 -0.48 20.42 2.33
C LYS A 483 -0.67 21.83 1.77
N GLN A 484 0.28 22.35 1.01
CA GLN A 484 0.16 23.67 0.38
C GLN A 484 -1.10 23.75 -0.49
N VAL A 485 -1.41 22.70 -1.26
CA VAL A 485 -2.64 22.62 -2.06
C VAL A 485 -3.90 22.66 -1.18
N LEU A 486 -3.93 21.95 -0.04
CA LEU A 486 -5.05 22.03 0.91
C LEU A 486 -5.16 23.43 1.56
N ASP A 487 -4.05 24.01 2.00
CA ASP A 487 -4.05 25.34 2.61
C ASP A 487 -4.53 26.40 1.61
N ASP A 488 -4.18 26.27 0.32
CA ASP A 488 -4.69 27.12 -0.74
C ASP A 488 -6.15 26.80 -1.12
N MET A 489 -6.60 25.54 -1.06
CA MET A 489 -8.02 25.17 -1.21
C MET A 489 -8.87 25.87 -0.15
N GLY A 490 -8.46 25.82 1.12
CA GLY A 490 -9.15 26.47 2.23
C GLY A 490 -9.28 27.99 2.04
N LYS A 491 -8.23 28.66 1.53
CA LYS A 491 -8.25 30.10 1.15
C LYS A 491 -9.19 30.42 -0.02
N SER A 492 -9.57 29.43 -0.83
CA SER A 492 -10.45 29.58 -1.99
C SER A 492 -11.90 29.13 -1.76
N LEU A 493 -12.25 28.68 -0.54
CA LEU A 493 -13.64 28.45 -0.16
C LEU A 493 -14.37 29.81 -0.01
N PRO A 494 -15.64 29.94 -0.45
CA PRO A 494 -16.42 31.15 -0.24
C PRO A 494 -16.54 31.50 1.25
N PRO A 495 -16.29 32.74 1.69
CA PRO A 495 -16.48 33.14 3.08
C PRO A 495 -17.89 32.83 3.59
N ALA A 496 -18.03 32.39 4.83
CA ALA A 496 -19.34 32.08 5.44
C ALA A 496 -20.31 33.28 5.52
N THR A 497 -19.82 34.50 5.27
CA THR A 497 -20.62 35.73 5.13
C THR A 497 -21.20 35.94 3.72
N GLU A 498 -20.71 35.20 2.72
CA GLU A 498 -21.06 35.34 1.30
C GLU A 498 -21.95 34.19 0.79
N VAL A 499 -22.05 33.09 1.54
CA VAL A 499 -22.90 31.93 1.21
C VAL A 499 -24.01 31.71 2.24
N ARG A 500 -25.21 31.36 1.76
CA ARG A 500 -26.38 31.11 2.60
C ARG A 500 -26.28 29.79 3.39
N ASN A 501 -25.57 28.81 2.83
CA ASN A 501 -25.23 27.54 3.45
C ASN A 501 -23.70 27.47 3.56
N TYR A 502 -23.16 27.00 4.68
CA TYR A 502 -21.72 26.79 4.88
C TYR A 502 -21.49 25.57 5.78
N GLY A 503 -20.25 25.08 5.81
CA GLY A 503 -19.89 23.84 6.52
C GLY A 503 -19.99 22.60 5.63
N PRO A 504 -19.66 21.41 6.16
CA PRO A 504 -19.44 20.20 5.35
C PRO A 504 -20.68 19.61 4.68
N GLY A 505 -21.89 20.12 4.95
CA GLY A 505 -23.08 19.82 4.13
C GLY A 505 -22.99 20.39 2.70
N GLU A 506 -22.13 21.38 2.46
CA GLU A 506 -21.94 22.03 1.16
C GLU A 506 -20.75 21.43 0.40
N SER A 507 -20.93 21.20 -0.89
CA SER A 507 -20.09 20.32 -1.75
C SER A 507 -18.59 20.62 -1.76
N ASP A 508 -18.21 21.89 -1.72
CA ASP A 508 -16.80 22.32 -1.78
C ASP A 508 -16.13 22.32 -0.40
N TYR A 509 -16.89 22.64 0.65
CA TYR A 509 -16.45 22.45 2.04
C TYR A 509 -16.25 20.97 2.35
N LEU A 510 -17.21 20.13 1.97
CA LEU A 510 -17.16 18.67 2.10
C LEU A 510 -15.87 18.11 1.52
N ARG A 511 -15.58 18.43 0.25
CA ARG A 511 -14.37 17.99 -0.45
C ARG A 511 -13.09 18.43 0.26
N TYR A 512 -13.04 19.67 0.75
CA TYR A 512 -11.90 20.17 1.53
C TYR A 512 -11.71 19.41 2.85
N TYR A 513 -12.78 19.22 3.65
CA TYR A 513 -12.68 18.52 4.93
C TYR A 513 -12.34 17.03 4.76
N ARG A 514 -12.95 16.35 3.77
CA ARG A 514 -12.65 14.96 3.42
C ARG A 514 -11.18 14.78 3.02
N LEU A 515 -10.66 15.63 2.13
CA LEU A 515 -9.25 15.58 1.71
C LEU A 515 -8.29 15.96 2.85
N ARG A 516 -8.67 16.86 3.75
CA ARG A 516 -7.90 17.18 4.97
C ARG A 516 -7.83 15.99 5.93
N ALA A 517 -8.90 15.24 6.09
CA ALA A 517 -8.91 14.03 6.92
C ALA A 517 -8.10 12.90 6.27
N GLN A 518 -8.24 12.70 4.95
CA GLN A 518 -7.40 11.80 4.16
C GLN A 518 -5.90 12.21 4.20
N TYR A 519 -5.59 13.51 4.32
CA TYR A 519 -4.23 14.01 4.54
C TYR A 519 -3.66 13.58 5.90
N LEU A 520 -4.43 13.66 6.98
CA LEU A 520 -3.99 13.20 8.30
C LEU A 520 -3.64 11.69 8.25
N ILE A 521 -4.51 10.88 7.63
CA ILE A 521 -4.26 9.44 7.42
C ILE A 521 -2.95 9.19 6.66
N PHE A 522 -2.77 9.73 5.44
CA PHE A 522 -1.57 9.42 4.65
C PHE A 522 -0.28 10.00 5.27
N THR A 523 -0.37 11.07 6.08
CA THR A 523 0.80 11.66 6.75
C THR A 523 1.21 10.98 8.06
N GLY A 524 0.49 9.93 8.49
CA GLY A 524 0.83 9.16 9.69
C GLY A 524 0.01 9.45 10.94
N HIS A 525 -1.10 10.19 10.79
CA HIS A 525 -2.04 10.59 11.84
C HIS A 525 -3.42 9.92 11.62
N PRO A 526 -3.52 8.58 11.51
CA PRO A 526 -4.78 7.90 11.21
C PRO A 526 -5.86 8.14 12.26
N ASP A 527 -5.54 8.23 13.55
CA ASP A 527 -6.55 8.42 14.60
C ASP A 527 -7.23 9.80 14.46
N GLU A 528 -6.44 10.86 14.21
CA GLU A 528 -6.96 12.21 13.94
C GLU A 528 -7.77 12.28 12.64
N GLY A 529 -7.32 11.59 11.60
CA GLY A 529 -8.01 11.56 10.30
C GLY A 529 -9.27 10.70 10.31
N ILE A 530 -9.29 9.59 11.05
CA ILE A 530 -10.50 8.78 11.27
C ILE A 530 -11.51 9.56 12.11
N ALA A 531 -11.10 10.15 13.23
CA ALA A 531 -12.00 10.99 14.03
C ALA A 531 -12.56 12.20 13.24
N ALA A 532 -11.77 12.77 12.32
CA ALA A 532 -12.25 13.80 11.40
C ALA A 532 -13.23 13.27 10.34
N LEU A 533 -13.09 12.03 9.87
CA LEU A 533 -14.07 11.38 8.99
C LEU A 533 -15.33 10.96 9.76
N GLU A 534 -15.22 10.48 11.00
CA GLU A 534 -16.35 10.19 11.89
C GLU A 534 -17.16 11.47 12.17
N GLN A 535 -16.52 12.59 12.50
CA GLN A 535 -17.23 13.86 12.66
C GLN A 535 -17.93 14.25 11.34
N LEU A 536 -17.23 14.13 10.21
CA LEU A 536 -17.76 14.46 8.90
C LEU A 536 -18.98 13.57 8.54
N GLU A 537 -18.93 12.28 8.87
CA GLU A 537 -20.05 11.34 8.69
C GLU A 537 -21.24 11.67 9.59
N ASN A 538 -21.02 12.14 10.82
CA ASN A 538 -22.11 12.64 11.67
C ASN A 538 -22.80 13.89 11.10
N GLU A 539 -22.07 14.75 10.38
CA GLU A 539 -22.61 15.96 9.75
C GLU A 539 -23.24 15.69 8.35
N VAL A 540 -22.77 14.67 7.61
CA VAL A 540 -23.34 14.24 6.32
C VAL A 540 -23.56 12.70 6.25
N PRO A 541 -24.50 12.14 7.03
CA PRO A 541 -24.60 10.69 7.27
C PRO A 541 -24.91 9.82 6.05
N PHE A 542 -25.41 10.38 4.95
CA PHE A 542 -25.67 9.67 3.69
C PHE A 542 -24.72 10.10 2.55
N ASN A 543 -23.51 10.58 2.88
CA ASN A 543 -22.51 10.88 1.86
C ASN A 543 -21.59 9.68 1.57
N ALA A 544 -21.62 9.22 0.32
CA ALA A 544 -20.86 8.05 -0.11
C ALA A 544 -19.33 8.24 -0.03
N GLU A 545 -18.79 9.39 -0.44
CA GLU A 545 -17.33 9.65 -0.43
C GLU A 545 -16.75 9.61 0.99
N VAL A 546 -17.50 10.10 1.98
CA VAL A 546 -17.07 10.13 3.39
C VAL A 546 -17.09 8.73 3.98
N ARG A 547 -18.20 7.99 3.84
CA ARG A 547 -18.31 6.61 4.34
C ARG A 547 -17.28 5.67 3.69
N ALA A 548 -17.02 5.84 2.39
CA ALA A 548 -15.99 5.06 1.69
C ALA A 548 -14.58 5.42 2.17
N ALA A 549 -14.23 6.71 2.26
CA ALA A 549 -12.94 7.14 2.81
C ALA A 549 -12.72 6.65 4.26
N HIS A 550 -13.78 6.60 5.06
CA HIS A 550 -13.75 6.06 6.43
C HIS A 550 -13.51 4.54 6.43
N ALA A 551 -14.23 3.78 5.59
CA ALA A 551 -14.04 2.34 5.46
C ALA A 551 -12.64 1.96 4.92
N ASP A 552 -12.09 2.71 3.95
CA ASP A 552 -10.70 2.55 3.48
C ASP A 552 -9.69 2.84 4.60
N ALA A 553 -9.93 3.87 5.44
CA ALA A 553 -9.07 4.18 6.58
C ALA A 553 -9.07 3.07 7.65
N VAL A 554 -10.26 2.54 7.97
CA VAL A 554 -10.44 1.40 8.89
C VAL A 554 -9.77 0.13 8.34
N SER A 555 -9.93 -0.16 7.03
CA SER A 555 -9.21 -1.27 6.37
C SER A 555 -7.69 -1.05 6.44
N GLY A 556 -7.22 0.18 6.26
CA GLY A 556 -5.82 0.57 6.40
C GLY A 556 -5.26 0.45 7.82
N GLN A 557 -6.12 0.49 8.85
CA GLN A 557 -5.75 0.19 10.24
C GLN A 557 -5.65 -1.31 10.54
N SER A 558 -5.62 -2.19 9.53
CA SER A 558 -5.71 -3.66 9.67
C SER A 558 -7.06 -4.18 10.19
N HIS A 559 -8.16 -3.45 9.96
CA HIS A 559 -9.52 -3.89 10.34
C HIS A 559 -10.40 -4.19 9.10
N PRO A 560 -10.03 -5.18 8.25
CA PRO A 560 -10.72 -5.40 6.98
C PRO A 560 -12.14 -5.96 7.17
N ARG A 561 -12.45 -6.71 8.25
CA ARG A 561 -13.82 -7.21 8.49
C ARG A 561 -14.74 -6.09 8.96
N GLN A 562 -14.23 -5.16 9.78
CA GLN A 562 -14.95 -3.93 10.11
C GLN A 562 -15.23 -3.10 8.84
N ALA A 563 -14.24 -2.92 7.96
CA ALA A 563 -14.42 -2.23 6.69
C ALA A 563 -15.45 -2.92 5.77
N ILE A 564 -15.43 -4.26 5.66
CA ILE A 564 -16.45 -5.04 4.93
C ILE A 564 -17.86 -4.76 5.48
N ALA A 565 -18.02 -4.67 6.80
CA ALA A 565 -19.31 -4.34 7.42
C ALA A 565 -19.76 -2.90 7.07
N MET A 566 -18.85 -1.93 7.10
CA MET A 566 -19.12 -0.53 6.73
C MET A 566 -19.51 -0.39 5.25
N TYR A 567 -18.81 -1.08 4.35
CA TYR A 567 -19.16 -1.12 2.93
C TYR A 567 -20.50 -1.80 2.69
N ARG A 568 -20.77 -2.97 3.30
CA ARG A 568 -22.05 -3.69 3.15
C ARG A 568 -23.22 -2.89 3.71
N ALA A 569 -23.04 -2.16 4.80
CA ALA A 569 -24.06 -1.24 5.31
C ALA A 569 -24.30 -0.06 4.35
N SER A 570 -23.24 0.53 3.79
CA SER A 570 -23.36 1.68 2.89
C SER A 570 -23.93 1.34 1.52
N LEU A 571 -23.69 0.12 1.02
CA LEU A 571 -24.31 -0.41 -0.19
C LEU A 571 -25.80 -0.72 -0.04
N ALA A 572 -26.36 -0.70 1.18
CA ALA A 572 -27.82 -0.74 1.37
C ALA A 572 -28.49 0.61 1.08
N ASP A 573 -27.80 1.72 1.37
CA ASP A 573 -28.26 3.09 1.04
C ASP A 573 -27.88 3.49 -0.40
N HIS A 574 -26.74 3.00 -0.90
CA HIS A 574 -26.16 3.36 -2.20
C HIS A 574 -25.80 2.11 -3.04
N PRO A 575 -26.78 1.31 -3.49
CA PRO A 575 -26.54 0.01 -4.15
C PRO A 575 -25.86 0.12 -5.52
N ASP A 576 -25.82 1.30 -6.13
CA ASP A 576 -25.16 1.63 -7.39
C ASP A 576 -23.76 2.25 -7.21
N SER A 577 -23.27 2.37 -5.97
CA SER A 577 -21.95 2.94 -5.65
C SER A 577 -20.79 2.04 -6.09
N VAL A 578 -20.33 2.26 -7.33
CA VAL A 578 -19.16 1.63 -7.96
C VAL A 578 -17.91 1.68 -7.06
N GLU A 579 -17.74 2.76 -6.31
CA GLU A 579 -16.65 2.97 -5.35
C GLU A 579 -16.74 2.04 -4.15
N MET A 580 -17.90 2.02 -3.46
CA MET A 580 -18.11 1.14 -2.30
C MET A 580 -18.06 -0.32 -2.69
N LEU A 581 -18.49 -0.65 -3.91
CA LEU A 581 -18.41 -2.00 -4.45
C LEU A 581 -16.94 -2.42 -4.71
N ALA A 582 -16.11 -1.54 -5.30
CA ALA A 582 -14.67 -1.78 -5.46
C ALA A 582 -13.93 -1.82 -4.11
N GLY A 583 -14.27 -0.94 -3.17
CA GLY A 583 -13.75 -0.90 -1.80
C GLY A 583 -14.09 -2.18 -1.02
N LEU A 584 -15.33 -2.65 -1.11
CA LEU A 584 -15.76 -3.95 -0.60
C LEU A 584 -14.91 -5.08 -1.20
N GLY A 585 -14.63 -5.06 -2.50
CA GLY A 585 -13.78 -6.04 -3.17
C GLY A 585 -12.35 -6.07 -2.60
N ARG A 586 -11.74 -4.90 -2.37
CA ARG A 586 -10.38 -4.78 -1.81
C ARG A 586 -10.33 -5.18 -0.33
N ALA A 587 -11.32 -4.79 0.46
CA ALA A 587 -11.44 -5.22 1.85
C ALA A 587 -11.68 -6.73 1.96
N SER A 588 -12.49 -7.30 1.05
CA SER A 588 -12.74 -8.75 0.94
C SER A 588 -11.45 -9.52 0.60
N LEU A 589 -10.66 -9.04 -0.35
CA LEU A 589 -9.31 -9.58 -0.64
C LEU A 589 -8.38 -9.52 0.58
N THR A 590 -8.45 -8.44 1.37
CA THR A 590 -7.63 -8.25 2.58
C THR A 590 -8.09 -9.14 3.75
N ALA A 591 -9.32 -9.67 3.70
CA ALA A 591 -9.91 -10.57 4.69
C ALA A 591 -10.01 -12.03 4.22
N ASP A 592 -9.35 -12.39 3.12
CA ASP A 592 -9.43 -13.70 2.45
C ASP A 592 -10.88 -14.16 2.09
N ASP A 593 -11.82 -13.22 1.92
CA ASP A 593 -13.18 -13.45 1.38
C ASP A 593 -13.16 -13.33 -0.16
N TYR A 594 -12.47 -14.27 -0.80
CA TYR A 594 -12.31 -14.29 -2.26
C TYR A 594 -13.62 -14.53 -3.02
N ALA A 595 -14.62 -15.13 -2.36
CA ALA A 595 -15.96 -15.30 -2.91
C ALA A 595 -16.65 -13.94 -3.10
N SER A 596 -16.65 -13.07 -2.07
CA SER A 596 -17.15 -11.70 -2.21
C SER A 596 -16.35 -10.90 -3.25
N ALA A 597 -15.01 -11.01 -3.25
CA ALA A 597 -14.17 -10.31 -4.22
C ALA A 597 -14.49 -10.72 -5.67
N LYS A 598 -14.70 -12.02 -5.92
CA LYS A 598 -15.12 -12.55 -7.23
C LYS A 598 -16.50 -12.05 -7.65
N THR A 599 -17.47 -11.98 -6.73
CA THR A 599 -18.79 -11.40 -7.00
C THR A 599 -18.71 -9.91 -7.35
N VAL A 600 -17.82 -9.16 -6.68
CA VAL A 600 -17.52 -7.76 -7.02
C VAL A 600 -16.94 -7.63 -8.43
N ASP A 601 -15.93 -8.43 -8.81
CA ASP A 601 -15.36 -8.39 -10.16
C ASP A 601 -16.39 -8.72 -11.25
N GLN A 602 -17.26 -9.70 -11.00
CA GLN A 602 -18.36 -10.07 -11.90
C GLN A 602 -19.45 -8.99 -12.02
N THR A 603 -19.68 -8.21 -10.97
CA THR A 603 -20.69 -7.14 -10.96
C THR A 603 -20.17 -5.85 -11.62
N LEU A 604 -18.88 -5.55 -11.46
CA LEU A 604 -18.21 -4.43 -12.12
C LEU A 604 -17.94 -4.71 -13.62
N ASP A 605 -17.60 -5.96 -13.95
CA ASP A 605 -17.15 -6.44 -15.26
C ASP A 605 -16.25 -5.41 -15.98
N ASN A 606 -16.48 -5.09 -17.25
CA ASN A 606 -15.71 -4.13 -18.03
C ASN A 606 -16.52 -2.83 -18.28
N THR A 607 -17.51 -2.57 -17.42
CA THR A 607 -18.46 -1.45 -17.52
C THR A 607 -17.87 -0.14 -17.02
N PHE A 608 -16.87 -0.19 -16.11
CA PHE A 608 -16.28 0.98 -15.45
C PHE A 608 -14.76 1.15 -15.69
N PRO A 609 -14.25 1.09 -16.94
CA PRO A 609 -12.82 1.25 -17.25
C PRO A 609 -12.29 2.66 -17.00
N ASP A 610 -13.18 3.62 -16.74
CA ASP A 610 -12.88 5.00 -16.35
C ASP A 610 -12.68 5.17 -14.84
N SER A 611 -13.07 4.19 -14.01
CA SER A 611 -12.98 4.29 -12.55
C SER A 611 -11.60 3.88 -12.00
N GLY A 612 -10.94 4.80 -11.32
CA GLY A 612 -9.67 4.54 -10.62
C GLY A 612 -9.81 3.51 -9.48
N ALA A 613 -10.93 3.50 -8.76
CA ALA A 613 -11.19 2.51 -7.71
C ALA A 613 -11.34 1.09 -8.30
N VAL A 614 -12.05 0.96 -9.44
CA VAL A 614 -12.19 -0.31 -10.16
C VAL A 614 -10.86 -0.77 -10.75
N ARG A 615 -10.02 0.14 -11.26
CA ARG A 615 -8.65 -0.19 -11.69
C ARG A 615 -7.83 -0.79 -10.55
N SER A 616 -7.82 -0.14 -9.39
CA SER A 616 -7.08 -0.61 -8.21
C SER A 616 -7.60 -1.96 -7.73
N PHE A 617 -8.92 -2.12 -7.60
CA PHE A 617 -9.51 -3.42 -7.25
C PHE A 617 -9.16 -4.52 -8.27
N LYS A 618 -9.28 -4.27 -9.58
CA LYS A 618 -8.96 -5.27 -10.62
C LYS A 618 -7.46 -5.58 -10.70
N ARG A 619 -6.57 -4.64 -10.34
CA ARG A 619 -5.14 -4.96 -10.14
C ARG A 619 -4.99 -5.93 -8.97
N ASP A 620 -5.49 -5.57 -7.80
CA ASP A 620 -5.36 -6.35 -6.57
C ASP A 620 -5.95 -7.77 -6.75
N TYR A 621 -7.12 -7.87 -7.41
CA TYR A 621 -7.75 -9.14 -7.79
C TYR A 621 -6.95 -9.91 -8.85
N LYS A 622 -6.36 -9.24 -9.85
CA LYS A 622 -5.49 -9.90 -10.84
C LYS A 622 -4.23 -10.48 -10.19
N ALA A 623 -3.58 -9.74 -9.29
CA ALA A 623 -2.42 -10.22 -8.54
C ALA A 623 -2.79 -11.46 -7.70
N TYR A 624 -3.93 -11.43 -7.01
CA TYR A 624 -4.48 -12.60 -6.34
C TYR A 624 -4.77 -13.78 -7.30
N ARG A 625 -5.22 -13.52 -8.52
CA ARG A 625 -5.50 -14.54 -9.55
C ARG A 625 -4.26 -15.10 -10.26
N SER A 626 -3.09 -14.47 -10.15
CA SER A 626 -1.85 -14.90 -10.80
C SER A 626 -1.14 -16.07 -10.08
N PRO A 627 -0.33 -16.88 -10.79
CA PRO A 627 0.70 -17.69 -10.16
C PRO A 627 1.70 -16.77 -9.45
N ILE A 628 2.37 -17.28 -8.42
CA ILE A 628 3.33 -16.50 -7.63
C ILE A 628 4.61 -17.30 -7.49
N PHE A 629 5.75 -16.68 -7.78
CA PHE A 629 7.06 -17.14 -7.37
C PHE A 629 7.53 -16.31 -6.16
N THR A 630 7.95 -16.97 -5.09
CA THR A 630 8.73 -16.32 -4.03
C THR A 630 10.08 -16.99 -3.87
N THR A 631 11.09 -16.19 -3.51
CA THR A 631 12.40 -16.72 -3.09
C THR A 631 13.04 -15.80 -2.06
N ASP A 632 13.49 -16.41 -0.97
CA ASP A 632 14.25 -15.78 0.11
C ASP A 632 15.66 -16.38 0.09
N LEU A 633 16.66 -15.52 -0.06
CA LEU A 633 18.08 -15.85 -0.14
C LEU A 633 18.82 -15.22 1.05
N SER A 634 19.68 -16.00 1.70
CA SER A 634 20.60 -15.50 2.73
C SER A 634 22.00 -16.04 2.49
N PHE A 635 23.01 -15.20 2.74
CA PHE A 635 24.42 -15.56 2.76
C PHE A 635 25.02 -15.01 4.06
N GLU A 636 25.55 -15.88 4.92
CA GLU A 636 26.21 -15.52 6.17
C GLU A 636 27.71 -15.84 6.11
N HIS A 637 28.51 -14.98 6.73
CA HIS A 637 29.95 -15.15 6.91
C HIS A 637 30.38 -14.74 8.34
N GLY A 638 31.42 -15.40 8.86
CA GLY A 638 31.78 -15.33 10.28
C GLY A 638 30.90 -16.29 11.09
N ASN A 639 30.82 -16.08 12.40
CA ASN A 639 29.98 -16.89 13.27
C ASN A 639 30.40 -18.39 13.24
N SER A 640 31.68 -18.66 13.55
CA SER A 640 32.25 -20.03 13.51
C SER A 640 31.59 -20.99 14.50
N ALA A 641 31.01 -20.44 15.57
CA ALA A 641 30.08 -21.12 16.47
C ALA A 641 28.74 -21.53 15.82
N LEU A 642 28.50 -21.26 14.52
CA LEU A 642 27.43 -21.82 13.68
C LEU A 642 28.02 -22.60 12.48
N ALA A 643 28.71 -21.86 11.61
CA ALA A 643 29.34 -22.27 10.36
C ALA A 643 30.11 -21.06 9.80
N ASP A 644 31.36 -21.22 9.36
CA ASP A 644 32.23 -20.10 8.92
C ASP A 644 31.66 -19.29 7.74
N ASN A 645 30.89 -20.00 6.91
CA ASN A 645 30.07 -19.48 5.83
C ASN A 645 28.82 -20.34 5.68
N SER A 646 27.68 -19.71 5.41
CA SER A 646 26.49 -20.43 4.93
C SER A 646 25.75 -19.67 3.83
N PHE A 647 25.02 -20.40 3.00
CA PHE A 647 24.09 -19.87 2.02
C PHE A 647 22.79 -20.67 2.11
N THR A 648 21.65 -19.99 2.09
CA THR A 648 20.33 -20.61 2.01
C THR A 648 19.48 -19.94 0.92
N SER A 649 18.60 -20.75 0.34
CA SER A 649 17.56 -20.35 -0.59
C SER A 649 16.29 -21.13 -0.24
N ASP A 650 15.24 -20.43 0.16
CA ASP A 650 13.90 -20.99 0.38
C ASP A 650 12.98 -20.41 -0.71
N SER A 651 12.33 -21.26 -1.50
CA SER A 651 11.65 -20.83 -2.73
C SER A 651 10.34 -21.57 -2.97
N TYR A 652 9.28 -20.83 -3.30
CA TYR A 652 7.95 -21.39 -3.61
C TYR A 652 7.48 -20.97 -5.01
N ILE A 653 6.85 -21.91 -5.73
CA ILE A 653 6.11 -21.65 -6.96
C ILE A 653 4.66 -22.09 -6.75
N TYR A 654 3.76 -21.12 -6.61
CA TYR A 654 2.32 -21.32 -6.44
C TYR A 654 1.58 -21.26 -7.79
N SER A 655 0.60 -22.13 -7.97
CA SER A 655 -0.38 -22.06 -9.07
C SER A 655 -1.26 -20.81 -8.96
N GLN A 656 -1.99 -20.48 -10.03
CA GLN A 656 -3.21 -19.68 -9.92
C GLN A 656 -4.18 -20.35 -8.92
N PRO A 657 -5.05 -19.60 -8.22
CA PRO A 657 -6.05 -20.19 -7.36
C PRO A 657 -7.17 -20.89 -8.15
N PHE A 658 -7.66 -22.00 -7.61
CA PHE A 658 -8.79 -22.79 -8.09
C PHE A 658 -9.80 -23.01 -6.97
N GLY A 659 -11.08 -23.25 -7.31
CA GLY A 659 -12.16 -23.31 -6.31
C GLY A 659 -12.25 -22.05 -5.43
N ASP A 660 -11.82 -20.91 -5.98
CA ASP A 660 -11.69 -19.59 -5.37
C ASP A 660 -10.85 -19.48 -4.08
N ASN A 661 -10.33 -20.59 -3.53
CA ASN A 661 -9.71 -20.63 -2.20
C ASN A 661 -8.46 -21.52 -2.11
N TRP A 662 -8.15 -22.31 -3.15
CA TRP A 662 -7.05 -23.27 -3.14
C TRP A 662 -5.93 -22.89 -4.12
N ARG A 663 -4.68 -23.03 -3.71
CA ARG A 663 -3.50 -23.07 -4.58
C ARG A 663 -2.77 -24.41 -4.37
N VAL A 664 -2.10 -24.91 -5.40
CA VAL A 664 -1.05 -25.93 -5.23
C VAL A 664 0.31 -25.29 -5.43
N PHE A 665 1.33 -25.79 -4.74
CA PHE A 665 2.69 -25.24 -4.85
C PHE A 665 3.76 -26.33 -4.90
N SER A 666 4.90 -25.94 -5.48
CA SER A 666 6.19 -26.59 -5.29
C SER A 666 7.04 -25.70 -4.40
N HIS A 667 7.66 -26.27 -3.38
CA HIS A 667 8.56 -25.60 -2.43
C HIS A 667 9.93 -26.25 -2.56
N THR A 668 11.01 -25.48 -2.55
CA THR A 668 12.38 -26.01 -2.48
C THR A 668 13.24 -25.16 -1.59
N PHE A 669 13.70 -25.78 -0.51
CA PHE A 669 14.80 -25.31 0.32
C PHE A 669 16.11 -25.91 -0.22
N PHE A 670 17.09 -25.05 -0.47
CA PHE A 670 18.49 -25.41 -0.64
C PHE A 670 19.32 -24.67 0.41
N GLY A 671 20.25 -25.37 1.04
CA GLY A 671 21.25 -24.74 1.89
C GLY A 671 22.61 -25.41 1.76
N HIS A 672 23.66 -24.61 1.94
CA HIS A 672 25.05 -25.01 1.96
C HIS A 672 25.76 -24.34 3.12
N ALA A 673 26.61 -25.06 3.84
CA ALA A 673 27.41 -24.50 4.91
C ALA A 673 28.83 -25.07 4.88
N GLN A 674 29.80 -24.25 5.27
CA GLN A 674 31.16 -24.65 5.56
C GLN A 674 31.36 -24.64 7.07
N THR A 675 31.90 -25.74 7.60
CA THR A 675 32.16 -25.96 9.02
C THR A 675 33.59 -26.50 9.20
N ASP A 676 34.11 -26.49 10.42
CA ASP A 676 35.36 -27.17 10.80
C ASP A 676 35.41 -28.65 10.34
N SER A 677 34.25 -29.31 10.35
CA SER A 677 34.02 -30.70 9.98
C SER A 677 33.95 -30.92 8.46
N GLY A 678 34.12 -29.85 7.67
CA GLY A 678 34.00 -29.85 6.21
C GLY A 678 32.78 -29.08 5.72
N SER A 679 32.51 -29.16 4.41
CA SER A 679 31.35 -28.51 3.79
C SER A 679 30.20 -29.49 3.58
N ILE A 680 28.98 -29.02 3.88
CA ILE A 680 27.74 -29.80 3.85
C ILE A 680 26.70 -29.10 2.99
N SER A 681 25.78 -29.86 2.37
CA SER A 681 24.64 -29.30 1.65
C SER A 681 23.36 -30.09 1.91
N ARG A 682 22.24 -29.39 1.82
CA ARG A 682 20.89 -29.90 2.10
C ARG A 682 19.93 -29.35 1.07
N THR A 683 19.40 -30.24 0.22
CA THR A 683 18.26 -29.93 -0.65
C THR A 683 17.02 -30.63 -0.10
N ARG A 684 15.91 -29.90 0.03
CA ARG A 684 14.59 -30.43 0.39
C ARG A 684 13.54 -29.82 -0.52
N THR A 685 12.83 -30.66 -1.28
CA THR A 685 11.73 -30.25 -2.15
C THR A 685 10.41 -30.77 -1.58
N GLY A 686 9.39 -29.92 -1.60
CA GLY A 686 8.03 -30.21 -1.18
C GLY A 686 7.02 -29.93 -2.29
N ILE A 687 5.89 -30.64 -2.26
CA ILE A 687 4.70 -30.32 -3.05
C ILE A 687 3.51 -30.31 -2.09
N GLY A 688 2.69 -29.27 -2.17
CA GLY A 688 1.61 -29.05 -1.21
C GLY A 688 0.41 -28.27 -1.75
N GLY A 689 -0.57 -28.12 -0.86
CA GLY A 689 -1.75 -27.28 -1.04
C GLY A 689 -1.77 -26.16 0.00
N ASP A 690 -2.19 -24.98 -0.44
CA ASP A 690 -2.48 -23.79 0.37
C ASP A 690 -3.97 -23.49 0.20
N TYR A 691 -4.72 -23.48 1.30
CA TYR A 691 -6.15 -23.19 1.36
C TYR A 691 -6.40 -22.00 2.28
N ARG A 692 -7.02 -20.95 1.74
CA ARG A 692 -7.35 -19.73 2.50
C ARG A 692 -8.81 -19.35 2.25
N HIS A 693 -9.56 -19.14 3.32
CA HIS A 693 -10.98 -18.82 3.26
C HIS A 693 -11.40 -18.06 4.53
N GLY A 694 -11.56 -16.74 4.40
CA GLY A 694 -11.98 -15.85 5.48
C GLY A 694 -11.03 -15.90 6.69
N PRO A 695 -11.47 -16.41 7.86
CA PRO A 695 -10.61 -16.51 9.03
C PRO A 695 -9.57 -17.62 8.98
N LEU A 696 -9.68 -18.61 8.07
CA LEU A 696 -8.91 -19.85 8.10
C LEU A 696 -7.90 -19.95 6.95
N THR A 697 -6.63 -20.17 7.31
CA THR A 697 -5.55 -20.52 6.38
C THR A 697 -4.93 -21.86 6.79
N VAL A 698 -4.76 -22.77 5.82
CA VAL A 698 -4.19 -24.11 6.01
C VAL A 698 -3.21 -24.40 4.88
N LEU A 699 -1.95 -24.66 5.24
CA LEU A 699 -0.91 -25.14 4.34
C LEU A 699 -0.55 -26.58 4.71
N GLY A 700 -0.39 -27.45 3.71
CA GLY A 700 0.09 -28.83 3.92
C GLY A 700 0.88 -29.35 2.73
N GLU A 701 2.09 -29.85 2.98
CA GLU A 701 2.97 -30.40 1.96
C GLU A 701 3.58 -31.76 2.33
N VAL A 702 3.89 -32.54 1.29
CA VAL A 702 4.74 -33.72 1.38
C VAL A 702 6.11 -33.36 0.82
N THR A 703 7.16 -33.69 1.57
CA THR A 703 8.54 -33.24 1.36
C THR A 703 9.53 -34.39 1.28
N ARG A 704 10.59 -34.19 0.50
CA ARG A 704 11.71 -35.12 0.32
C ARG A 704 13.01 -34.34 0.45
N SER A 705 13.88 -34.72 1.39
CA SER A 705 15.29 -34.29 1.36
C SER A 705 16.14 -35.27 0.55
N PHE A 706 17.23 -34.74 -0.03
CA PHE A 706 18.19 -35.44 -0.87
C PHE A 706 19.57 -35.49 -0.19
N GLY A 707 20.46 -36.36 -0.67
CA GLY A 707 21.73 -36.69 -0.03
C GLY A 707 21.65 -37.96 0.84
N GLY A 708 22.71 -38.24 1.60
CA GLY A 708 22.82 -39.45 2.44
C GLY A 708 21.69 -39.58 3.47
N ASP A 709 21.34 -38.47 4.13
CA ASP A 709 20.25 -38.36 5.11
C ASP A 709 18.89 -38.02 4.49
N GLY A 710 18.70 -38.34 3.20
CA GLY A 710 17.48 -38.06 2.47
C GLY A 710 16.25 -38.72 3.08
N ARG A 711 15.39 -37.94 3.73
CA ARG A 711 14.17 -38.36 4.44
C ARG A 711 12.93 -37.93 3.67
N THR A 712 11.84 -38.66 3.86
CA THR A 712 10.50 -38.28 3.38
C THR A 712 9.66 -37.93 4.59
N GLY A 713 8.91 -36.83 4.54
CA GLY A 713 8.11 -36.34 5.65
C GLY A 713 7.12 -35.27 5.20
N GLY A 714 6.20 -34.85 6.06
CA GLY A 714 5.31 -33.72 5.83
C GLY A 714 5.69 -32.47 6.63
N ARG A 715 5.18 -31.33 6.18
CA ARG A 715 5.06 -30.07 6.93
C ARG A 715 3.61 -29.61 6.80
N GLY A 716 3.04 -29.02 7.85
CA GLY A 716 1.69 -28.48 7.81
C GLY A 716 1.48 -27.38 8.84
N THR A 717 0.74 -26.35 8.46
CA THR A 717 0.48 -25.17 9.27
C THR A 717 -0.99 -24.78 9.17
N ILE A 718 -1.58 -24.42 10.29
CA ILE A 718 -2.93 -23.83 10.38
C ILE A 718 -2.84 -22.45 11.05
N ALA A 719 -3.57 -21.49 10.52
CA ALA A 719 -3.77 -20.17 11.13
C ALA A 719 -5.27 -19.84 11.14
N TYR A 720 -5.74 -19.27 12.24
CA TYR A 720 -7.10 -18.83 12.43
C TYR A 720 -7.16 -17.42 13.02
N ALA A 721 -7.63 -16.46 12.23
CA ALA A 721 -7.85 -15.08 12.65
C ALA A 721 -9.24 -14.96 13.29
N LEU A 722 -9.29 -14.98 14.63
CA LEU A 722 -10.50 -14.95 15.46
C LEU A 722 -11.34 -13.68 15.18
N ASN A 723 -10.67 -12.54 15.04
CA ASN A 723 -11.19 -11.25 14.64
C ASN A 723 -10.04 -10.44 14.01
N ASP A 724 -10.26 -9.16 13.70
CA ASP A 724 -9.24 -8.30 13.09
C ASP A 724 -8.02 -8.04 14.03
N TYR A 725 -8.15 -8.32 15.33
CA TYR A 725 -7.08 -8.14 16.32
C TYR A 725 -6.24 -9.39 16.61
N TRP A 726 -6.85 -10.57 16.62
CA TRP A 726 -6.25 -11.79 17.18
C TRP A 726 -6.15 -12.91 16.14
N THR A 727 -4.92 -13.34 15.84
CA THR A 727 -4.64 -14.53 15.04
C THR A 727 -3.90 -15.56 15.87
N VAL A 728 -4.37 -16.81 15.85
CA VAL A 728 -3.72 -17.96 16.47
C VAL A 728 -3.27 -18.90 15.37
N SER A 729 -2.04 -19.41 15.44
CA SER A 729 -1.52 -20.37 14.47
C SER A 729 -0.75 -21.49 15.16
N GLY A 730 -0.58 -22.61 14.44
CA GLY A 730 0.28 -23.70 14.85
C GLY A 730 0.76 -24.50 13.64
N GLY A 731 1.99 -24.99 13.72
CA GLY A 731 2.64 -25.73 12.65
C GLY A 731 3.37 -26.96 13.15
N VAL A 732 3.58 -27.93 12.26
CA VAL A 732 4.39 -29.13 12.48
C VAL A 732 5.30 -29.37 11.28
N ASP A 733 6.54 -29.75 11.54
CA ASP A 733 7.47 -30.22 10.52
C ASP A 733 8.12 -31.53 10.99
N SER A 734 8.15 -32.54 10.12
CA SER A 734 8.73 -33.85 10.43
C SER A 734 10.23 -33.95 10.11
N ASN A 735 10.80 -32.97 9.41
CA ASN A 735 12.23 -32.90 9.08
C ASN A 735 12.67 -31.43 8.96
N ASP A 736 12.69 -30.72 10.09
CA ASP A 736 12.82 -29.27 10.17
C ASP A 736 14.11 -28.74 9.49
N ASN A 737 13.99 -27.59 8.81
CA ASN A 737 15.09 -26.88 8.16
C ASN A 737 15.86 -25.97 9.14
N SER A 738 15.30 -25.62 10.30
CA SER A 738 15.96 -24.84 11.37
C SER A 738 17.03 -25.62 12.16
N LEU A 739 17.31 -26.86 11.77
CA LEU A 739 18.29 -27.72 12.43
C LEU A 739 19.73 -27.17 12.27
N PRO A 740 20.59 -27.19 13.30
CA PRO A 740 21.94 -26.65 13.24
C PRO A 740 22.83 -27.29 12.17
N TRP A 741 23.75 -26.53 11.56
CA TRP A 741 24.53 -27.04 10.42
C TRP A 741 25.48 -28.20 10.77
N LYS A 742 26.27 -28.15 11.86
CA LYS A 742 27.04 -29.35 12.28
C LYS A 742 26.16 -30.46 12.87
N ALA A 743 24.95 -30.16 13.37
CA ALA A 743 24.02 -31.23 13.76
C ALA A 743 23.59 -32.04 12.53
N TYR A 744 23.25 -31.36 11.43
CA TYR A 744 22.97 -32.01 10.14
C TYR A 744 24.20 -32.73 9.57
N ALA A 745 25.41 -32.16 9.69
CA ALA A 745 26.65 -32.84 9.31
C ALA A 745 26.92 -34.11 10.14
N ALA A 746 26.54 -34.12 11.42
CA ALA A 746 26.59 -35.29 12.30
C ALA A 746 25.42 -36.29 12.10
N HIS A 747 24.75 -36.26 10.94
CA HIS A 747 23.61 -37.12 10.58
C HIS A 747 22.38 -37.02 11.51
N ILE A 748 22.28 -35.94 12.28
CA ILE A 748 21.14 -35.66 13.15
C ILE A 748 20.00 -35.08 12.31
N TRP A 749 18.76 -35.39 12.69
CA TRP A 749 17.55 -34.84 12.09
C TRP A 749 16.53 -34.49 13.18
N GLY A 750 15.65 -33.53 12.91
CA GLY A 750 14.70 -33.00 13.87
C GLY A 750 13.27 -32.95 13.34
N ARG A 751 12.31 -33.23 14.22
CA ARG A 751 10.90 -32.89 14.00
C ARG A 751 10.49 -31.80 14.97
N SER A 752 9.67 -30.84 14.54
CA SER A 752 9.22 -29.72 15.35
C SER A 752 7.70 -29.57 15.35
N ALA A 753 7.21 -28.93 16.41
CA ALA A 753 5.87 -28.39 16.49
C ALA A 753 5.97 -26.97 17.08
N ASN A 754 5.15 -26.06 16.58
CA ASN A 754 5.07 -24.70 17.08
C ASN A 754 3.62 -24.24 17.23
N ALA A 755 3.41 -23.28 18.11
CA ALA A 755 2.17 -22.53 18.26
C ALA A 755 2.50 -21.05 18.46
N SER A 756 1.70 -20.15 17.89
CA SER A 756 1.88 -18.71 18.09
C SER A 756 0.56 -17.96 18.18
N VAL A 757 0.58 -16.83 18.88
CA VAL A 757 -0.53 -15.89 18.99
C VAL A 757 -0.03 -14.51 18.62
N VAL A 758 -0.73 -13.86 17.69
CA VAL A 758 -0.48 -12.48 17.26
C VAL A 758 -1.66 -11.62 17.71
N TYR A 759 -1.38 -10.56 18.46
CA TYR A 759 -2.30 -9.48 18.74
C TYR A 759 -1.84 -8.22 18.00
N ARG A 760 -2.61 -7.78 17.01
CA ARG A 760 -2.38 -6.52 16.28
C ARG A 760 -3.46 -5.54 16.69
N GLN A 761 -3.11 -4.44 17.36
CA GLN A 761 -4.10 -3.43 17.76
C GLN A 761 -4.48 -2.53 16.56
N ASN A 762 -3.50 -2.22 15.71
CA ASN A 762 -3.62 -1.47 14.46
C ASN A 762 -2.28 -1.55 13.67
N ASP A 763 -2.10 -0.72 12.64
CA ASP A 763 -0.85 -0.66 11.85
C ASP A 763 0.39 -0.29 12.68
N ARG A 764 0.21 0.37 13.83
CA ARG A 764 1.27 0.91 14.69
C ARG A 764 1.70 -0.03 15.82
N ARG A 765 0.89 -1.01 16.23
CA ARG A 765 1.17 -1.82 17.42
C ARG A 765 0.81 -3.30 17.22
N GLU A 766 1.82 -4.15 17.41
CA GLU A 766 1.72 -5.60 17.28
C GLU A 766 2.48 -6.30 18.41
N VAL A 767 1.91 -7.38 18.95
CA VAL A 767 2.52 -8.25 19.96
C VAL A 767 2.42 -9.69 19.47
N LYS A 768 3.53 -10.43 19.53
CA LYS A 768 3.63 -11.85 19.17
C LYS A 768 4.10 -12.65 20.38
N LEU A 769 3.52 -13.82 20.57
CA LEU A 769 3.96 -14.83 21.52
C LEU A 769 4.07 -16.18 20.80
N GLY A 770 5.25 -16.79 20.82
CA GLY A 770 5.54 -18.07 20.20
C GLY A 770 6.02 -19.11 21.21
N TYR A 771 5.65 -20.36 20.97
CA TYR A 771 6.20 -21.54 21.65
C TYR A 771 6.59 -22.59 20.61
N GLY A 772 7.84 -23.01 20.64
CA GLY A 772 8.40 -24.05 19.78
C GLY A 772 8.89 -25.24 20.59
N VAL A 773 8.72 -26.45 20.05
CA VAL A 773 9.27 -27.68 20.61
C VAL A 773 9.79 -28.59 19.50
N SER A 774 11.07 -28.94 19.58
CA SER A 774 11.77 -29.74 18.57
C SER A 774 12.40 -30.97 19.21
N ARG A 775 12.16 -32.15 18.62
CA ARG A 775 12.71 -33.43 19.06
C ARG A 775 13.71 -33.92 18.02
N TYR A 776 14.97 -33.98 18.42
CA TYR A 776 16.08 -34.42 17.57
C TYR A 776 16.35 -35.93 17.74
N SER A 777 16.98 -36.53 16.73
CA SER A 777 17.23 -37.96 16.64
C SER A 777 18.29 -38.48 17.62
N ASP A 778 19.15 -37.59 18.12
CA ASP A 778 20.14 -37.81 19.18
C ASP A 778 19.53 -37.85 20.59
N SER A 779 18.18 -37.83 20.67
CA SER A 779 17.34 -37.74 21.86
C SER A 779 17.31 -36.38 22.58
N ASN A 780 17.84 -35.31 21.99
CA ASN A 780 17.63 -33.97 22.50
C ASN A 780 16.17 -33.50 22.34
N LEU A 781 15.65 -32.80 23.34
CA LEU A 781 14.41 -32.04 23.27
C LEU A 781 14.78 -30.57 23.44
N HIS A 782 14.68 -29.82 22.35
CA HIS A 782 14.77 -28.38 22.33
C HIS A 782 13.37 -27.79 22.57
N GLN A 783 13.27 -26.75 23.39
CA GLN A 783 12.04 -25.98 23.64
C GLN A 783 12.38 -24.50 23.67
N GLU A 784 11.61 -23.69 22.96
CA GLU A 784 11.79 -22.25 22.82
C GLU A 784 10.49 -21.51 23.19
N ILE A 785 10.61 -20.40 23.91
CA ILE A 785 9.54 -19.39 24.04
C ILE A 785 10.09 -18.08 23.50
N THR A 786 9.38 -17.45 22.56
CA THR A 786 9.68 -16.11 22.05
C THR A 786 8.52 -15.18 22.29
N ALA A 787 8.79 -13.91 22.56
CA ALA A 787 7.80 -12.85 22.62
C ALA A 787 8.38 -11.57 22.03
N SER A 788 7.67 -10.94 21.10
CA SER A 788 8.05 -9.63 20.58
C SER A 788 6.91 -8.63 20.67
N ALA A 789 7.23 -7.38 20.98
CA ALA A 789 6.27 -6.29 21.09
C ALA A 789 6.79 -5.07 20.32
N THR A 790 6.11 -4.73 19.22
CA THR A 790 6.47 -3.63 18.32
C THR A 790 5.49 -2.47 18.50
N GLN A 791 6.03 -1.27 18.68
CA GLN A 791 5.30 -0.01 18.78
C GLN A 791 5.92 1.04 17.84
N ARG A 792 5.10 1.65 16.99
CA ARG A 792 5.48 2.86 16.25
C ARG A 792 5.52 4.04 17.22
N VAL A 793 6.68 4.67 17.36
CA VAL A 793 6.92 5.80 18.29
C VAL A 793 6.99 7.14 17.57
N TYR A 794 7.22 7.12 16.25
CA TYR A 794 7.23 8.30 15.39
C TYR A 794 6.66 7.94 14.02
N THR A 795 5.83 8.81 13.47
CA THR A 795 5.33 8.72 12.09
C THR A 795 5.30 10.12 11.49
N ALA A 796 5.71 10.23 10.22
CA ALA A 796 5.61 11.42 9.39
C ALA A 796 5.41 10.98 7.94
N ALA A 797 5.03 11.91 7.06
CA ALA A 797 4.50 11.59 5.74
C ALA A 797 5.45 10.87 4.74
N ASN A 798 6.73 10.74 5.07
CA ASN A 798 7.68 9.88 4.33
C ASN A 798 8.55 9.00 5.24
N GLN A 799 8.30 8.98 6.56
CA GLN A 799 9.19 8.38 7.56
C GLN A 799 8.43 7.76 8.73
N LEU A 800 8.95 6.68 9.30
CA LEU A 800 8.46 6.14 10.56
C LEU A 800 9.60 5.55 11.40
N VAL A 801 9.40 5.47 12.71
CA VAL A 801 10.25 4.73 13.64
C VAL A 801 9.41 3.72 14.39
N ASN A 802 9.72 2.44 14.19
CA ASN A 802 9.25 1.35 15.05
C ASN A 802 10.30 1.08 16.13
N VAL A 803 9.85 0.82 17.34
CA VAL A 803 10.66 0.23 18.42
C VAL A 803 10.06 -1.14 18.75
N SER A 804 10.89 -2.16 18.72
CA SER A 804 10.55 -3.53 19.10
C SER A 804 11.32 -3.93 20.37
N LEU A 805 10.64 -4.63 21.27
CA LEU A 805 11.26 -5.38 22.36
C LEU A 805 11.11 -6.86 22.04
N ASP A 806 12.25 -7.54 21.91
CA ASP A 806 12.35 -8.94 21.49
C ASP A 806 12.91 -9.76 22.66
N LEU A 807 12.15 -10.76 23.12
CA LEU A 807 12.45 -11.60 24.29
C LEU A 807 12.45 -13.07 23.88
N GLY A 808 13.43 -13.84 24.33
CA GLY A 808 13.57 -15.27 24.04
C GLY A 808 14.06 -16.07 25.23
N THR A 809 13.72 -17.36 25.28
CA THR A 809 14.35 -18.33 26.18
C THR A 809 14.23 -19.74 25.63
N SER A 810 15.37 -20.38 25.37
CA SER A 810 15.47 -21.76 24.92
C SER A 810 15.98 -22.69 26.04
N SER A 811 15.73 -23.99 25.88
CA SER A 811 16.33 -25.04 26.71
C SER A 811 16.46 -26.34 25.94
N ASN A 812 17.60 -27.01 26.15
CA ASN A 812 17.92 -28.31 25.58
C ASN A 812 18.10 -29.36 26.70
N THR A 813 17.62 -30.58 26.48
CA THR A 813 17.83 -31.69 27.43
C THR A 813 19.20 -32.33 27.30
N ARG A 814 19.80 -32.30 26.11
CA ARG A 814 21.16 -32.77 25.84
C ARG A 814 22.13 -31.58 25.84
N ARG A 815 23.35 -31.77 26.33
CA ARG A 815 24.42 -30.75 26.33
C ARG A 815 25.71 -31.25 25.68
N ASP A 816 26.03 -32.52 25.93
CA ASP A 816 27.06 -33.28 25.22
C ASP A 816 26.54 -33.69 23.83
N ALA A 817 26.65 -32.78 22.86
CA ALA A 817 26.14 -32.92 21.49
C ALA A 817 27.06 -32.17 20.51
N PRO A 818 27.18 -32.58 19.23
CA PRO A 818 28.06 -31.94 18.23
C PRO A 818 27.58 -30.56 17.73
N TYR A 819 26.66 -29.93 18.47
CA TYR A 819 26.13 -28.60 18.25
C TYR A 819 25.84 -27.95 19.61
N PHE A 820 25.99 -26.63 19.72
CA PHE A 820 25.66 -25.87 20.93
C PHE A 820 24.21 -26.10 21.27
N SER A 821 24.01 -26.56 22.50
CA SER A 821 22.76 -27.12 22.98
C SER A 821 22.57 -26.62 24.41
N PRO A 822 22.38 -25.29 24.59
CA PRO A 822 22.41 -24.65 25.89
C PRO A 822 21.35 -25.25 26.80
N GLY A 823 21.77 -25.68 27.99
CA GLY A 823 20.87 -26.32 28.95
C GLY A 823 19.74 -25.38 29.42
N ARG A 824 20.00 -24.06 29.37
CA ARG A 824 19.01 -22.99 29.41
C ARG A 824 19.67 -21.69 28.94
N ASP A 825 18.94 -20.89 28.18
CA ASP A 825 19.33 -19.52 27.86
C ASP A 825 18.17 -18.52 28.03
N TYR A 826 18.49 -17.23 27.96
CA TYR A 826 17.57 -16.11 27.91
C TYR A 826 18.15 -15.00 27.03
N ALA A 827 17.35 -14.45 26.13
CA ALA A 827 17.69 -13.28 25.31
C ALA A 827 16.71 -12.14 25.57
N ALA A 828 17.22 -10.91 25.61
CA ALA A 828 16.39 -9.70 25.62
C ALA A 828 17.08 -8.60 24.80
N ALA A 829 16.42 -8.12 23.76
CA ALA A 829 16.93 -7.12 22.82
C ALA A 829 15.91 -6.00 22.58
N ALA A 830 16.39 -4.77 22.43
CA ALA A 830 15.59 -3.64 22.00
C ALA A 830 16.07 -3.18 20.62
N THR A 831 15.16 -3.19 19.65
CA THR A 831 15.43 -2.93 18.23
C THR A 831 14.74 -1.62 17.81
N VAL A 832 15.50 -0.67 17.27
CA VAL A 832 14.96 0.57 16.70
C VAL A 832 15.11 0.51 15.18
N MET A 833 13.99 0.57 14.45
CA MET A 833 13.95 0.60 12.99
C MET A 833 13.42 1.95 12.51
N HIS A 834 14.27 2.72 11.82
CA HIS A 834 13.86 3.88 11.01
C HIS A 834 13.57 3.42 9.58
N GLN A 835 12.44 3.85 9.02
CA GLN A 835 12.09 3.66 7.61
C GLN A 835 11.92 5.01 6.95
N LEU A 836 12.50 5.18 5.77
CA LEU A 836 12.43 6.38 4.92
C LEU A 836 11.97 6.00 3.51
N THR A 837 10.91 6.64 3.02
CA THR A 837 10.52 6.57 1.61
C THR A 837 11.45 7.47 0.80
N LEU A 838 12.39 6.88 0.07
CA LEU A 838 13.35 7.59 -0.79
C LEU A 838 12.70 8.09 -2.08
N TRP A 839 11.74 7.32 -2.62
CA TRP A 839 11.08 7.62 -3.89
C TRP A 839 9.69 6.94 -3.96
N LYS A 840 8.72 7.61 -4.60
CA LYS A 840 7.39 7.07 -4.94
C LYS A 840 6.95 7.61 -6.32
N LYS A 841 6.27 6.78 -7.10
CA LYS A 841 5.58 7.13 -8.35
C LYS A 841 4.31 6.29 -8.49
N GLY A 842 3.19 6.81 -8.01
CA GLY A 842 1.94 6.05 -7.90
C GLY A 842 2.17 4.83 -7.01
N ASP A 843 1.85 3.64 -7.55
CA ASP A 843 2.01 2.35 -6.86
C ASP A 843 3.48 1.90 -6.73
N MET A 844 4.40 2.49 -7.50
CA MET A 844 5.83 2.15 -7.45
C MET A 844 6.55 2.92 -6.33
N GLY A 845 7.51 2.30 -5.66
CA GLY A 845 8.26 2.95 -4.58
C GLY A 845 9.60 2.30 -4.24
N LEU A 846 10.42 3.06 -3.53
CA LEU A 846 11.65 2.62 -2.85
C LEU A 846 11.63 3.12 -1.41
N GLN A 847 11.68 2.18 -0.47
CA GLN A 847 11.91 2.42 0.94
C GLN A 847 13.34 2.02 1.31
N GLN A 848 13.95 2.76 2.23
CA GLN A 848 15.14 2.37 2.96
C GLN A 848 14.76 2.11 4.41
N ARG A 849 15.27 1.02 5.00
CA ARG A 849 15.12 0.70 6.42
C ARG A 849 16.50 0.58 7.05
N VAL A 850 16.66 1.17 8.22
CA VAL A 850 17.86 1.08 9.05
C VAL A 850 17.42 0.60 10.42
N SER A 851 17.87 -0.60 10.80
CA SER A 851 17.60 -1.17 12.12
C SER A 851 18.88 -1.25 12.94
N VAL A 852 18.79 -0.90 14.21
CA VAL A 852 19.85 -1.14 15.20
C VAL A 852 19.23 -1.83 16.40
N SER A 853 19.79 -2.97 16.80
CA SER A 853 19.37 -3.75 17.96
C SER A 853 20.49 -3.82 19.00
N GLY A 854 20.13 -3.77 20.27
CA GLY A 854 21.05 -3.91 21.40
C GLY A 854 20.38 -4.63 22.56
N GLY A 855 21.11 -5.54 23.21
CA GLY A 855 20.51 -6.41 24.21
C GLY A 855 21.51 -7.20 25.06
N ALA A 856 20.97 -8.12 25.86
CA ALA A 856 21.72 -9.05 26.67
C ALA A 856 21.31 -10.50 26.35
N TYR A 857 22.30 -11.40 26.36
CA TYR A 857 22.11 -12.84 26.29
C TYR A 857 22.67 -13.47 27.56
N ASN A 858 21.88 -14.29 28.26
CA ASN A 858 22.32 -15.05 29.42
C ASN A 858 22.29 -16.54 29.10
N GLU A 859 23.41 -17.21 29.31
CA GLU A 859 23.55 -18.64 29.07
C GLU A 859 23.96 -19.39 30.34
N ARG A 860 23.28 -20.52 30.61
CA ARG A 860 23.46 -21.30 31.84
C ARG A 860 24.73 -22.16 31.83
N GLY A 861 25.85 -21.47 32.03
CA GLY A 861 27.19 -22.03 32.18
C GLY A 861 28.24 -20.93 32.04
N PHE A 862 27.96 -19.94 31.21
CA PHE A 862 28.92 -18.93 30.75
C PHE A 862 28.58 -17.49 31.20
N GLY A 863 27.38 -17.25 31.73
CA GLY A 863 26.98 -15.97 32.32
C GLY A 863 26.20 -15.09 31.34
N THR A 864 26.37 -13.76 31.45
CA THR A 864 25.65 -12.79 30.61
C THR A 864 26.61 -12.02 29.71
N SER A 865 26.28 -11.96 28.42
CA SER A 865 27.00 -11.21 27.38
C SER A 865 26.11 -10.13 26.76
N ALA A 866 26.72 -9.18 26.05
CA ALA A 866 26.00 -8.17 25.27
C ALA A 866 25.87 -8.60 23.81
N LEU A 867 24.63 -8.60 23.30
CA LEU A 867 24.31 -8.82 21.89
C LEU A 867 23.99 -7.48 21.20
N TRP A 868 24.28 -7.37 19.91
CA TRP A 868 23.81 -6.27 19.07
C TRP A 868 23.70 -6.69 17.61
N SER A 869 22.87 -6.00 16.82
CA SER A 869 22.91 -6.05 15.36
C SER A 869 22.66 -4.68 14.72
N ALA A 870 23.11 -4.51 13.48
CA ALA A 870 22.87 -3.33 12.66
C ALA A 870 22.57 -3.77 11.22
N ARG A 871 21.40 -3.38 10.71
CA ARG A 871 20.83 -3.80 9.42
C ARG A 871 20.54 -2.60 8.54
N LEU A 872 20.91 -2.70 7.26
CA LEU A 872 20.58 -1.76 6.21
C LEU A 872 19.85 -2.49 5.08
N GLU A 873 18.64 -2.04 4.76
CA GLU A 873 17.74 -2.69 3.80
C GLU A 873 17.15 -1.67 2.81
N HIS A 874 16.99 -2.10 1.56
CA HIS A 874 16.24 -1.41 0.51
C HIS A 874 15.09 -2.30 0.05
N ALA A 875 13.87 -1.77 0.14
CA ALA A 875 12.65 -2.46 -0.29
C ALA A 875 12.01 -1.72 -1.46
N TRP A 876 11.89 -2.39 -2.60
CA TRP A 876 11.25 -1.91 -3.83
C TRP A 876 9.84 -2.47 -3.99
N THR A 877 8.95 -1.64 -4.53
CA THR A 877 7.66 -2.06 -5.08
C THR A 877 7.57 -1.62 -6.54
N PHE A 878 7.28 -2.55 -7.45
CA PHE A 878 7.13 -2.30 -8.88
C PHE A 878 5.67 -2.48 -9.34
N LYS A 879 5.39 -2.29 -10.63
CA LYS A 879 4.05 -2.54 -11.20
C LYS A 879 3.72 -4.05 -11.15
N HIS A 880 2.44 -4.38 -11.00
CA HIS A 880 1.93 -5.75 -10.77
C HIS A 880 2.34 -6.36 -9.41
N ASP A 881 2.52 -5.51 -8.40
CA ASP A 881 2.68 -5.89 -6.99
C ASP A 881 3.89 -6.81 -6.73
N ILE A 882 4.88 -6.72 -7.62
CA ILE A 882 6.20 -7.32 -7.51
C ILE A 882 6.98 -6.55 -6.43
N THR A 883 7.46 -7.25 -5.41
CA THR A 883 8.30 -6.67 -4.34
C THR A 883 9.68 -7.31 -4.34
N LEU A 884 10.71 -6.49 -4.10
CA LEU A 884 12.09 -6.91 -4.00
C LEU A 884 12.75 -6.18 -2.83
N SER A 885 13.07 -6.91 -1.77
CA SER A 885 13.82 -6.41 -0.63
C SER A 885 15.23 -7.00 -0.64
N TYR A 886 16.25 -6.20 -0.38
CA TYR A 886 17.62 -6.69 -0.20
C TYR A 886 18.38 -5.85 0.82
N GLY A 887 19.42 -6.41 1.42
CA GLY A 887 20.19 -5.68 2.41
C GLY A 887 21.38 -6.44 2.97
N VAL A 888 21.99 -5.81 3.97
CA VAL A 888 23.07 -6.38 4.78
C VAL A 888 22.77 -6.19 6.26
N GLU A 889 23.14 -7.17 7.07
CA GLU A 889 23.09 -7.12 8.52
C GLU A 889 24.45 -7.53 9.08
N VAL A 890 24.93 -6.82 10.10
CA VAL A 890 26.10 -7.20 10.89
C VAL A 890 25.61 -7.42 12.31
N SER A 891 25.78 -8.64 12.83
CA SER A 891 25.39 -8.99 14.20
C SER A 891 26.60 -9.42 15.02
N SER A 892 26.47 -9.37 16.34
CA SER A 892 27.49 -9.93 17.23
C SER A 892 26.87 -10.40 18.55
N HIS A 893 27.10 -11.67 18.85
CA HIS A 893 26.51 -12.45 19.93
C HIS A 893 27.65 -13.21 20.66
N ALA A 894 27.37 -13.88 21.79
CA ALA A 894 28.39 -14.76 22.40
C ALA A 894 27.82 -16.15 22.66
N TYR A 895 28.58 -17.17 22.25
CA TYR A 895 28.27 -18.59 22.29
C TYR A 895 29.31 -19.29 23.16
N ASP A 896 28.91 -20.11 24.13
CA ASP A 896 29.82 -20.75 25.08
C ASP A 896 30.79 -19.72 25.74
N GLY A 897 30.29 -18.49 25.94
CA GLY A 897 31.05 -17.33 26.44
C GLY A 897 31.99 -16.64 25.43
N SER A 898 32.24 -17.23 24.26
CA SER A 898 33.10 -16.68 23.20
C SER A 898 32.32 -15.73 22.29
N ARG A 899 32.87 -14.53 21.99
CA ARG A 899 32.15 -13.49 21.25
C ARG A 899 32.36 -13.59 19.74
N GLU A 900 31.28 -13.86 19.03
CA GLU A 900 31.21 -14.04 17.57
C GLU A 900 30.68 -12.80 16.86
N ARG A 901 30.91 -12.74 15.55
CA ARG A 901 30.33 -11.74 14.63
C ARG A 901 29.86 -12.43 13.37
N SER A 902 28.63 -12.14 12.95
CA SER A 902 28.13 -12.52 11.63
C SER A 902 28.00 -11.30 10.72
N GLU A 903 28.23 -11.52 9.43
CA GLU A 903 27.89 -10.59 8.34
C GLU A 903 26.98 -11.32 7.37
N THR A 904 25.73 -10.85 7.27
CA THR A 904 24.66 -11.50 6.52
C THR A 904 24.20 -10.61 5.37
N GLY A 905 24.33 -11.07 4.13
CA GLY A 905 23.67 -10.47 2.97
C GLY A 905 22.37 -11.22 2.67
N PHE A 906 21.27 -10.50 2.44
CA PHE A 906 19.96 -11.11 2.20
C PHE A 906 19.20 -10.48 1.03
N LEU A 907 18.32 -11.27 0.40
CA LEU A 907 17.41 -10.84 -0.66
C LEU A 907 16.09 -11.62 -0.53
N SER A 908 14.96 -10.92 -0.71
CA SER A 908 13.62 -11.49 -0.75
C SER A 908 12.89 -10.94 -1.98
N LEU A 909 12.28 -11.83 -2.77
CA LEU A 909 11.55 -11.51 -4.00
C LEU A 909 10.18 -12.18 -3.97
N ASN A 910 9.11 -11.39 -4.20
CA ASN A 910 7.77 -11.89 -4.50
C ASN A 910 7.36 -11.39 -5.89
N LEU A 911 7.02 -12.34 -6.78
CA LEU A 911 6.78 -12.13 -8.20
C LEU A 911 5.47 -12.82 -8.63
N PRO A 912 4.35 -12.08 -8.70
CA PRO A 912 3.18 -12.49 -9.46
C PRO A 912 3.47 -12.46 -10.97
N PHE A 913 3.04 -13.46 -11.74
CA PHE A 913 3.29 -13.56 -13.18
C PHE A 913 2.08 -14.02 -14.03
#